data_AF-A0A2S7TJZ6-F1
#
_entry.id   AF-A0A2S7TJZ6-F1
#
_cell.length_a   1.000
_cell.length_b   1.000
_cell.length_c   1.000
_cell.angle_alpha   90.00
_cell.angle_beta   90.00
_cell.angle_gamma   90.00
#
_symmetry.space_group_name_H-M   'P 1'
#
loop_
_entity.id
_entity.type
_entity.pdbx_description
1 polymer ?
#
loop_
_entity_poly.entity_id
_entity_poly.type
_entity_poly.pdbx_seq_one_letter_code
_entity_poly.pdbx_strand_id
1 'polypeptide(L)'
;MPKRNYNVFFNTHTVSGIIISVALYVIFFAGAFSLFREEIQIWEEGRFISHVKREHIDYDEILRNLDAKYDLLGRDMQLNFGGKSDAIYVYLGPSKDSLASEASKTPHYFYTDIITKDTKTYEEQYSLGEFLYRLHFLQQIPSIGVYLAGLISLFFLFAIITGTIVHWKKIGSNFFTFNPKSILKKLWTDAHTALGIIGLPFQFVFAVTGAYFATSVLVLIPANFLYNNNQTKLIEDLRPERKTFEWIKPSDKEVPSFNTFAKQTASEWDDFHLTRAFIKNYKGVNMKYTIIGDISDKERFVGSGNITYDAYSGRIESITNPREPNYVQDVQRTVGRLHFADFGGSFIKIIYFILALITCFVILTGVLIWVEARNKKSMQLEQRMFTAKIGHIYLAICLSMLPATALSFLFVKFGIGNFLNKQTAIYSFYFLSWFAFAIFYRCKRDNYYTNKSSLLLGAIFGFLIPISNGLVSGNWIWKTYADKQYEILTVDVLWLLIASLALLFYFKVKPSIKEKSSFNKTPISYTNTKENKKQNTLTNKKYHLPMRIKISLLWIFIAIGFIFHHVYGLANVYFQESILLDDATGETPFWAHQWRILLEGLALTFGLLSLEITKKWFVLSSFIWAIILGIFNLYHVITAVIYEPSNISEIFILILLVVASILLIKALNEWRKDSTNGDESIPS
;
A
#
# COMPACT_ATOMS: atom_id res chain seq x y z
N MET A 1 -31.63 -16.84 -3.02
CA MET A 1 -30.40 -17.66 -3.02
C MET A 1 -30.61 -18.81 -2.04
N PRO A 2 -30.24 -20.05 -2.40
CA PRO A 2 -30.28 -21.18 -1.48
C PRO A 2 -29.46 -20.93 -0.20
N LYS A 3 -29.89 -21.47 0.95
CA LYS A 3 -29.25 -21.25 2.25
C LYS A 3 -27.76 -21.66 2.27
N ARG A 4 -27.42 -22.73 1.55
CA ARG A 4 -26.02 -23.19 1.39
C ARG A 4 -25.16 -22.10 0.75
N ASN A 5 -25.56 -21.57 -0.40
CA ASN A 5 -24.79 -20.57 -1.13
C ASN A 5 -24.67 -19.27 -0.32
N TYR A 6 -25.76 -18.85 0.35
CA TYR A 6 -25.72 -17.70 1.26
C TYR A 6 -24.65 -17.89 2.35
N ASN A 7 -24.61 -19.06 3.00
CA ASN A 7 -23.64 -19.34 4.04
C ASN A 7 -22.20 -19.37 3.51
N VAL A 8 -21.98 -19.89 2.29
CA VAL A 8 -20.65 -19.88 1.65
C VAL A 8 -20.19 -18.44 1.45
N PHE A 9 -20.98 -17.60 0.77
CA PHE A 9 -20.59 -16.20 0.53
C PHE A 9 -20.43 -15.40 1.83
N PHE A 10 -21.32 -15.61 2.80
CA PHE A 10 -21.23 -14.94 4.11
C PHE A 10 -19.97 -15.34 4.89
N ASN A 11 -19.63 -16.63 4.88
CA ASN A 11 -18.42 -17.12 5.54
C ASN A 11 -17.16 -16.64 4.80
N THR A 12 -17.16 -16.66 3.47
CA THR A 12 -16.04 -16.14 2.67
C THR A 12 -15.82 -14.66 2.95
N HIS A 13 -16.87 -13.83 2.91
CA HIS A 13 -16.81 -12.42 3.27
C HIS A 13 -16.25 -12.20 4.69
N THR A 14 -16.75 -12.97 5.66
CA THR A 14 -16.30 -12.86 7.05
C THR A 14 -14.82 -13.23 7.17
N VAL A 15 -14.38 -14.33 6.55
CA VAL A 15 -13.00 -14.82 6.68
C VAL A 15 -12.04 -13.90 5.94
N SER A 16 -12.33 -13.52 4.69
CA SER A 16 -11.47 -12.62 3.92
C SER A 16 -11.34 -11.26 4.62
N GLY A 17 -12.44 -10.68 5.09
CA GLY A 17 -12.46 -9.40 5.80
C GLY A 17 -11.67 -9.43 7.11
N ILE A 18 -11.86 -10.45 7.95
CA ILE A 18 -11.16 -10.53 9.24
C ILE A 18 -9.65 -10.73 9.05
N ILE A 19 -9.22 -11.59 8.11
CA ILE A 19 -7.80 -11.88 7.87
C ILE A 19 -7.03 -10.63 7.49
N ILE A 20 -7.58 -9.82 6.57
CA ILE A 20 -6.88 -8.63 6.05
C ILE A 20 -7.14 -7.36 6.86
N SER A 21 -8.06 -7.40 7.82
CA SER A 21 -8.62 -6.20 8.47
C SER A 21 -7.57 -5.21 9.00
N VAL A 22 -6.50 -5.67 9.65
CA VAL A 22 -5.45 -4.79 10.19
C VAL A 22 -4.75 -4.05 9.06
N ALA A 23 -4.21 -4.80 8.10
CA ALA A 23 -3.42 -4.22 7.03
C ALA A 23 -4.30 -3.37 6.10
N LEU A 24 -5.52 -3.82 5.81
CA LEU A 24 -6.50 -3.05 5.04
C LEU A 24 -6.86 -1.72 5.74
N TYR A 25 -7.00 -1.71 7.07
CA TYR A 25 -7.21 -0.47 7.83
C TYR A 25 -6.01 0.46 7.70
N VAL A 26 -4.78 -0.05 7.84
CA VAL A 26 -3.55 0.75 7.69
C VAL A 26 -3.48 1.37 6.29
N ILE A 27 -3.75 0.57 5.24
CA ILE A 27 -3.78 1.01 3.85
C ILE A 27 -4.79 2.16 3.70
N PHE A 28 -6.06 1.99 4.08
CA PHE A 28 -7.05 3.06 3.91
C PHE A 28 -6.79 4.28 4.79
N PHE A 29 -6.31 4.08 6.03
CA PHE A 29 -6.02 5.19 6.94
C PHE A 29 -4.87 6.03 6.41
N ALA A 30 -3.74 5.41 6.06
CA ALA A 30 -2.59 6.11 5.49
C ALA A 30 -2.92 6.71 4.10
N GLY A 31 -3.72 6.00 3.30
CA GLY A 31 -4.23 6.45 2.01
C GLY A 31 -5.11 7.69 2.10
N ALA A 32 -5.90 7.84 3.17
CA ALA A 32 -6.69 9.05 3.38
C ALA A 32 -5.77 10.28 3.48
N PHE A 33 -4.70 10.20 4.26
CA PHE A 33 -3.74 11.31 4.37
C PHE A 33 -2.86 11.48 3.14
N SER A 34 -2.58 10.42 2.37
CA SER A 34 -1.76 10.50 1.17
C SER A 34 -2.40 11.32 0.04
N LEU A 35 -3.72 11.51 0.05
CA LEU A 35 -4.43 12.47 -0.82
C LEU A 35 -3.90 13.91 -0.67
N PHE A 36 -3.34 14.21 0.50
CA PHE A 36 -2.75 15.50 0.86
C PHE A 36 -1.23 15.45 0.96
N ARG A 37 -0.56 14.49 0.28
CA ARG A 37 0.90 14.28 0.37
C ARG A 37 1.70 15.56 0.14
N GLU A 38 1.43 16.28 -0.95
CA GLU A 38 2.11 17.54 -1.28
C GLU A 38 1.76 18.64 -0.26
N GLU A 39 0.49 18.77 0.11
CA GLU A 39 0.03 19.76 1.09
C GLU A 39 0.68 19.56 2.47
N ILE A 40 0.82 18.30 2.92
CA ILE A 40 1.50 17.94 4.17
C ILE A 40 3.00 18.28 4.08
N GLN A 41 3.64 17.97 2.96
CA GLN A 41 5.05 18.33 2.75
C GLN A 41 5.26 19.85 2.82
N ILE A 42 4.44 20.63 2.12
CA ILE A 42 4.52 22.10 2.10
C ILE A 42 4.25 22.67 3.51
N TRP A 43 3.24 22.16 4.20
CA TRP A 43 2.93 22.55 5.59
C TRP A 43 4.10 22.25 6.55
N GLU A 44 4.75 21.11 6.36
CA GLU A 44 5.90 20.67 7.14
C GLU A 44 7.14 21.55 6.88
N GLU A 45 7.43 21.89 5.62
CA GLU A 45 8.51 22.82 5.26
C GLU A 45 8.31 24.21 5.89
N GLY A 46 7.05 24.64 6.04
CA GLY A 46 6.70 25.88 6.76
C GLY A 46 7.04 27.16 6.01
N ARG A 47 7.51 27.08 4.76
CA ARG A 47 7.73 28.22 3.87
C ARG A 47 6.55 28.40 2.93
N PHE A 48 6.34 29.64 2.47
CA PHE A 48 5.37 29.93 1.42
C PHE A 48 5.86 29.40 0.08
N ILE A 49 4.92 28.94 -0.74
CA ILE A 49 5.19 28.53 -2.12
C ILE A 49 5.02 29.72 -3.07
N SER A 50 5.77 29.68 -4.16
CA SER A 50 5.86 30.76 -5.14
C SER A 50 4.66 30.82 -6.10
N HIS A 51 3.91 29.73 -6.24
CA HIS A 51 2.81 29.54 -7.21
C HIS A 51 3.21 29.86 -8.67
N VAL A 52 4.48 29.69 -9.04
CA VAL A 52 4.96 29.89 -10.41
C VAL A 52 4.33 28.86 -11.34
N LYS A 53 3.68 29.34 -12.42
CA LYS A 53 3.13 28.47 -13.46
C LYS A 53 4.26 27.70 -14.17
N ARG A 54 4.00 26.45 -14.53
CA ARG A 54 5.05 25.53 -15.00
C ARG A 54 5.71 26.01 -16.30
N GLU A 55 4.95 26.61 -17.20
CA GLU A 55 5.45 27.23 -18.45
C GLU A 55 6.32 28.48 -18.23
N HIS A 56 6.35 29.04 -17.02
CA HIS A 56 7.15 30.21 -16.64
C HIS A 56 8.37 29.87 -15.79
N ILE A 57 8.61 28.59 -15.49
CA ILE A 57 9.83 28.16 -14.80
C ILE A 57 11.03 28.37 -15.73
N ASP A 58 12.13 28.87 -15.19
CA ASP A 58 13.41 28.89 -15.92
C ASP A 58 14.09 27.52 -15.81
N TYR A 59 13.73 26.63 -16.72
CA TYR A 59 14.31 25.30 -16.87
C TYR A 59 15.73 25.34 -17.40
N ASP A 60 16.07 26.30 -18.27
CA ASP A 60 17.42 26.42 -18.80
C ASP A 60 18.42 26.72 -17.68
N GLU A 61 18.05 27.56 -16.71
CA GLU A 61 18.86 27.81 -15.52
C GLU A 61 19.01 26.56 -14.65
N ILE A 62 17.92 25.81 -14.44
CA ILE A 62 17.98 24.53 -13.74
C ILE A 62 18.96 23.58 -14.46
N LEU A 63 18.80 23.42 -15.78
CA LEU A 63 19.65 22.54 -16.59
C LEU A 63 21.13 22.97 -16.55
N ARG A 64 21.44 24.28 -16.61
CA ARG A 64 22.81 24.79 -16.44
C ARG A 64 23.38 24.46 -15.07
N ASN A 65 22.60 24.64 -13.99
CA ASN A 65 23.04 24.32 -12.63
C ASN A 65 23.32 22.82 -12.48
N LEU A 66 22.43 21.97 -13.00
CA LEU A 66 22.58 20.52 -12.97
C LEU A 66 23.77 20.05 -13.82
N ASP A 67 23.99 20.65 -14.99
CA ASP A 67 25.13 20.36 -15.87
C ASP A 67 26.46 20.68 -15.20
N ALA A 68 26.54 21.81 -14.50
CA ALA A 68 27.73 22.19 -13.73
C ALA A 68 28.04 21.21 -12.58
N LYS A 69 27.03 20.55 -12.02
CA LYS A 69 27.16 19.67 -10.86
C LYS A 69 27.32 18.19 -11.20
N TYR A 70 26.66 17.70 -12.25
CA TYR A 70 26.50 16.27 -12.51
C TYR A 70 27.05 15.79 -13.85
N ASP A 71 27.54 16.69 -14.70
CA ASP A 71 27.93 16.43 -16.10
C ASP A 71 26.81 15.69 -16.86
N LEU A 72 26.00 16.44 -17.58
CA LEU A 72 24.81 15.90 -18.23
C LEU A 72 25.07 15.30 -19.61
N LEU A 73 26.30 15.35 -20.13
CA LEU A 73 26.60 14.83 -21.47
C LEU A 73 26.19 13.36 -21.60
N GLY A 74 25.40 13.06 -22.63
CA GLY A 74 24.98 11.69 -22.93
C GLY A 74 23.93 11.10 -21.99
N ARG A 75 23.40 11.88 -21.04
CA ARG A 75 22.36 11.41 -20.11
C ARG A 75 20.96 11.57 -20.70
N ASP A 76 20.09 10.65 -20.32
CA ASP A 76 18.64 10.85 -20.38
C ASP A 76 18.16 11.43 -19.04
N MET A 77 17.18 12.33 -19.07
CA MET A 77 16.61 12.95 -17.87
C MET A 77 15.09 12.87 -17.88
N GLN A 78 14.51 12.76 -16.69
CA GLN A 78 13.08 12.94 -16.46
C GLN A 78 12.89 14.05 -15.44
N LEU A 79 12.09 15.05 -15.80
CA LEU A 79 11.68 16.15 -14.95
C LEU A 79 10.18 15.97 -14.64
N ASN A 80 9.81 15.76 -13.38
CA ASN A 80 8.40 15.79 -12.97
C ASN A 80 8.14 17.13 -12.27
N PHE A 81 7.35 17.99 -12.91
CA PHE A 81 7.24 19.39 -12.52
C PHE A 81 6.49 19.61 -11.20
N GLY A 82 5.76 18.60 -10.74
CA GLY A 82 4.93 18.67 -9.53
C GLY A 82 3.66 19.48 -9.75
N GLY A 83 2.65 19.22 -8.91
CA GLY A 83 1.39 19.97 -8.96
C GLY A 83 1.53 21.33 -8.29
N LYS A 84 1.84 21.32 -6.99
CA LYS A 84 1.72 22.51 -6.13
C LYS A 84 3.03 22.97 -5.49
N SER A 85 4.03 22.11 -5.41
CA SER A 85 5.30 22.44 -4.74
C SER A 85 6.25 23.25 -5.64
N ASP A 86 7.19 23.95 -5.01
CA ASP A 86 8.33 24.62 -5.66
C ASP A 86 9.48 23.63 -5.94
N ALA A 87 9.32 22.34 -5.66
CA ALA A 87 10.30 21.31 -5.94
C ALA A 87 9.94 20.50 -7.19
N ILE A 88 10.89 20.36 -8.11
CA ILE A 88 10.82 19.45 -9.26
C ILE A 88 11.59 18.18 -8.93
N TYR A 89 10.97 17.02 -9.10
CA TYR A 89 11.71 15.75 -9.06
C TYR A 89 12.49 15.57 -10.35
N VAL A 90 13.78 15.26 -10.22
CA VAL A 90 14.71 15.03 -11.32
C VAL A 90 15.25 13.62 -11.21
N TYR A 91 15.17 12.88 -12.30
CA TYR A 91 15.92 11.64 -12.50
C TYR A 91 16.94 11.86 -13.62
N LEU A 92 18.20 11.56 -13.33
CA LEU A 92 19.31 11.53 -14.28
C LEU A 92 19.67 10.07 -14.53
N GLY A 93 19.54 9.63 -15.78
CA GLY A 93 20.02 8.33 -16.22
C GLY A 93 21.56 8.29 -16.27
N PRO A 94 22.13 7.09 -16.40
CA PRO A 94 23.56 6.94 -16.66
C PRO A 94 23.94 7.64 -17.97
N SER A 95 25.13 8.27 -18.03
CA SER A 95 25.66 8.75 -19.30
C SER A 95 25.89 7.57 -20.23
N LYS A 96 25.46 7.73 -21.48
CA LYS A 96 25.66 6.77 -22.57
C LYS A 96 26.95 7.01 -23.34
N ASP A 97 27.69 8.08 -23.03
CA ASP A 97 28.96 8.36 -23.67
C ASP A 97 30.03 7.39 -23.14
N SER A 98 30.71 6.70 -24.05
CA SER A 98 31.77 5.75 -23.70
C SER A 98 32.97 6.42 -23.05
N LEU A 99 33.15 7.73 -23.29
CA LEU A 99 34.21 8.55 -22.71
C LEU A 99 33.82 9.16 -21.35
N ALA A 100 32.59 8.93 -20.89
CA ALA A 100 32.10 9.48 -19.63
C ALA A 100 32.85 8.90 -18.42
N SER A 101 33.04 9.73 -17.39
CA SER A 101 33.58 9.28 -16.11
C SER A 101 32.65 8.25 -15.44
N GLU A 102 33.18 7.43 -14.52
CA GLU A 102 32.35 6.49 -13.76
C GLU A 102 31.28 7.21 -12.89
N ALA A 103 31.59 8.41 -12.40
CA ALA A 103 30.60 9.27 -11.75
C ALA A 103 29.47 9.67 -12.73
N SER A 104 29.82 9.99 -13.99
CA SER A 104 28.87 10.33 -15.05
C SER A 104 28.01 9.13 -15.48
N LYS A 105 28.46 7.89 -15.25
CA LYS A 105 27.69 6.66 -15.51
C LYS A 105 26.79 6.25 -14.34
N THR A 106 26.87 6.91 -13.20
CA THR A 106 25.99 6.63 -12.06
C THR A 106 24.67 7.39 -12.23
N PRO A 107 23.50 6.73 -12.12
CA PRO A 107 22.22 7.43 -12.14
C PRO A 107 21.98 8.21 -10.84
N HIS A 108 21.26 9.32 -10.93
CA HIS A 108 20.89 10.14 -9.77
C HIS A 108 19.40 10.44 -9.75
N TYR A 109 18.83 10.55 -8.56
CA TYR A 109 17.49 11.07 -8.36
C TYR A 109 17.47 12.02 -7.16
N PHE A 110 16.84 13.17 -7.34
CA PHE A 110 16.80 14.23 -6.34
C PHE A 110 15.66 15.20 -6.66
N TYR A 111 15.48 16.18 -5.79
CA TYR A 111 14.58 17.31 -6.02
C TYR A 111 15.39 18.57 -6.23
N THR A 112 14.94 19.45 -7.11
CA THR A 112 15.52 20.79 -7.32
C THR A 112 14.45 21.85 -7.07
N ASP A 113 14.79 22.90 -6.31
CA ASP A 113 13.89 24.03 -6.09
C ASP A 113 13.84 24.94 -7.31
N ILE A 114 12.65 25.32 -7.77
CA ILE A 114 12.47 26.11 -8.99
C ILE A 114 12.96 27.55 -8.85
N ILE A 115 13.16 28.04 -7.62
CA ILE A 115 13.63 29.41 -7.35
C ILE A 115 15.11 29.38 -6.97
N THR A 116 15.47 28.65 -5.90
CA THR A 116 16.85 28.70 -5.37
C THR A 116 17.81 27.81 -6.16
N LYS A 117 17.27 26.84 -6.91
CA LYS A 117 18.02 25.80 -7.64
C LYS A 117 18.77 24.83 -6.75
N ASP A 118 18.60 24.94 -5.43
CA ASP A 118 19.18 24.00 -4.49
C ASP A 118 18.64 22.60 -4.76
N THR A 119 19.54 21.62 -4.72
CA THR A 119 19.18 20.22 -4.87
C THR A 119 19.11 19.55 -3.51
N LYS A 120 18.09 18.72 -3.29
CA LYS A 120 17.97 17.87 -2.11
C LYS A 120 17.84 16.42 -2.52
N THR A 121 18.54 15.52 -1.84
CA THR A 121 18.34 14.08 -2.04
C THR A 121 16.93 13.67 -1.65
N TYR A 122 16.56 12.45 -2.00
CA TYR A 122 15.27 11.88 -1.62
C TYR A 122 15.08 11.84 -0.09
N GLU A 123 16.13 11.52 0.65
CA GLU A 123 16.14 11.42 2.12
C GLU A 123 16.03 12.80 2.78
N GLU A 124 16.68 13.82 2.20
CA GLU A 124 16.63 15.20 2.68
C GLU A 124 15.25 15.83 2.45
N GLN A 125 14.63 15.55 1.30
CA GLN A 125 13.30 16.03 0.96
C GLN A 125 12.17 15.19 1.58
N TYR A 126 12.49 14.07 2.21
CA TYR A 126 11.52 13.15 2.81
C TYR A 126 10.60 13.88 3.80
N SER A 127 9.30 13.59 3.77
CA SER A 127 8.29 14.27 4.59
C SER A 127 7.33 13.27 5.25
N LEU A 128 6.53 13.75 6.20
CA LEU A 128 5.45 12.96 6.79
C LEU A 128 4.39 12.59 5.75
N GLY A 129 4.15 13.46 4.75
CA GLY A 129 3.28 13.17 3.62
C GLY A 129 3.80 11.99 2.81
N GLU A 130 5.11 11.96 2.53
CA GLU A 130 5.77 10.83 1.86
C GLU A 130 5.72 9.55 2.70
N PHE A 131 5.92 9.66 4.02
CA PHE A 131 5.81 8.54 4.95
C PHE A 131 4.42 7.87 4.88
N LEU A 132 3.36 8.66 4.98
CA LEU A 132 1.98 8.17 4.96
C LEU A 132 1.62 7.61 3.57
N TYR A 133 2.07 8.27 2.50
CA TYR A 133 1.96 7.73 1.14
C TYR A 133 2.63 6.35 1.02
N ARG A 134 3.83 6.16 1.56
CA ARG A 134 4.52 4.87 1.53
C ARG A 134 3.89 3.81 2.44
N LEU A 135 3.34 4.24 3.57
CA LEU A 135 2.61 3.36 4.50
C LEU A 135 1.32 2.83 3.87
N HIS A 136 0.69 3.60 2.98
CA HIS A 136 -0.50 3.17 2.24
C HIS A 136 -0.26 1.90 1.40
N PHE A 137 0.95 1.67 0.90
CA PHE A 137 1.31 0.42 0.20
C PHE A 137 2.40 -0.37 0.93
N LEU A 138 2.48 -0.19 2.25
CA LEU A 138 3.32 -0.97 3.18
C LEU A 138 4.82 -0.98 2.86
N GLN A 139 5.34 0.02 2.14
CA GLN A 139 6.74 0.05 1.64
C GLN A 139 7.79 0.01 2.74
N GLN A 140 7.40 0.31 3.99
CA GLN A 140 8.27 0.15 5.17
C GLN A 140 8.61 -1.32 5.45
N ILE A 141 7.89 -2.26 4.86
CA ILE A 141 8.34 -3.65 4.65
C ILE A 141 9.08 -3.65 3.32
N PRO A 142 10.42 -3.63 3.31
CA PRO A 142 11.18 -3.43 2.08
C PRO A 142 10.82 -4.50 1.04
N SER A 143 10.80 -4.10 -0.23
CA SER A 143 10.58 -4.93 -1.43
C SER A 143 9.23 -5.66 -1.56
N ILE A 144 8.63 -6.13 -0.46
CA ILE A 144 7.40 -6.94 -0.44
C ILE A 144 6.17 -6.18 0.00
N GLY A 145 6.35 -5.06 0.72
CA GLY A 145 5.24 -4.23 1.17
C GLY A 145 4.22 -3.95 0.08
N VAL A 146 4.70 -3.51 -1.08
CA VAL A 146 3.85 -3.21 -2.23
C VAL A 146 3.07 -4.44 -2.68
N TYR A 147 3.72 -5.60 -2.90
CA TYR A 147 3.03 -6.81 -3.34
C TYR A 147 2.05 -7.36 -2.29
N LEU A 148 2.39 -7.21 -1.00
CA LEU A 148 1.49 -7.54 0.10
C LEU A 148 0.24 -6.65 0.07
N ALA A 149 0.40 -5.34 -0.17
CA ALA A 149 -0.72 -4.42 -0.35
C ALA A 149 -1.58 -4.83 -1.56
N GLY A 150 -0.97 -5.28 -2.66
CA GLY A 150 -1.67 -5.83 -3.82
C GLY A 150 -2.49 -7.07 -3.50
N LEU A 151 -1.92 -8.02 -2.76
CA LEU A 151 -2.63 -9.21 -2.30
C LEU A 151 -3.79 -8.85 -1.34
N ILE A 152 -3.58 -7.91 -0.43
CA ILE A 152 -4.64 -7.38 0.44
C ILE A 152 -5.76 -6.77 -0.40
N SER A 153 -5.42 -6.04 -1.45
CA SER A 153 -6.40 -5.45 -2.39
C SER A 153 -7.21 -6.53 -3.13
N LEU A 154 -6.60 -7.65 -3.52
CA LEU A 154 -7.30 -8.80 -4.10
C LEU A 154 -8.28 -9.45 -3.11
N PHE A 155 -7.85 -9.69 -1.87
CA PHE A 155 -8.74 -10.21 -0.82
C PHE A 155 -9.85 -9.22 -0.45
N PHE A 156 -9.56 -7.92 -0.52
CA PHE A 156 -10.55 -6.89 -0.35
C PHE A 156 -11.58 -6.91 -1.48
N LEU A 157 -11.16 -7.09 -2.73
CA LEU A 157 -12.07 -7.29 -3.86
C LEU A 157 -12.97 -8.52 -3.65
N PHE A 158 -12.43 -9.65 -3.17
CA PHE A 158 -13.24 -10.81 -2.80
C PHE A 158 -14.23 -10.48 -1.67
N ALA A 159 -13.80 -9.75 -0.63
CA ALA A 159 -14.69 -9.32 0.46
C ALA A 159 -15.83 -8.45 -0.05
N ILE A 160 -15.57 -7.50 -0.95
CA ILE A 160 -16.58 -6.63 -1.56
C ILE A 160 -17.57 -7.42 -2.39
N ILE A 161 -17.09 -8.28 -3.30
CA ILE A 161 -17.96 -9.07 -4.19
C ILE A 161 -18.86 -9.99 -3.37
N THR A 162 -18.27 -10.74 -2.44
CA THR A 162 -19.01 -11.68 -1.59
C THR A 162 -20.00 -10.97 -0.67
N GLY A 163 -19.62 -9.82 -0.09
CA GLY A 163 -20.52 -8.99 0.73
C GLY A 163 -21.69 -8.41 -0.09
N THR A 164 -21.42 -7.93 -1.29
CA THR A 164 -22.44 -7.41 -2.22
C THR A 164 -23.45 -8.50 -2.60
N ILE A 165 -22.97 -9.71 -2.91
CA ILE A 165 -23.84 -10.86 -3.22
C ILE A 165 -24.75 -11.21 -2.03
N VAL A 166 -24.20 -11.25 -0.81
CA VAL A 166 -24.96 -11.54 0.42
C VAL A 166 -26.09 -10.54 0.63
N HIS A 167 -25.83 -9.27 0.32
CA HIS A 167 -26.78 -8.18 0.55
C HIS A 167 -27.59 -7.76 -0.68
N TRP A 168 -27.40 -8.40 -1.85
CA TRP A 168 -27.96 -7.99 -3.15
C TRP A 168 -29.44 -7.62 -3.13
N LYS A 169 -30.29 -8.50 -2.59
CA LYS A 169 -31.75 -8.28 -2.52
C LYS A 169 -32.17 -7.20 -1.52
N LYS A 170 -31.26 -6.79 -0.64
CA LYS A 170 -31.49 -5.82 0.44
C LYS A 170 -30.73 -4.52 0.21
N ILE A 171 -30.06 -4.31 -0.93
CA ILE A 171 -29.30 -3.07 -1.18
C ILE A 171 -30.22 -1.84 -1.04
N GLY A 172 -31.38 -1.86 -1.69
CA GLY A 172 -32.34 -0.76 -1.64
C GLY A 172 -32.92 -0.54 -0.24
N SER A 173 -33.35 -1.59 0.45
CA SER A 173 -33.88 -1.44 1.81
C SER A 173 -32.79 -1.04 2.81
N ASN A 174 -31.60 -1.63 2.73
CA ASN A 174 -30.50 -1.36 3.64
C ASN A 174 -29.96 0.08 3.53
N PHE A 175 -30.10 0.71 2.37
CA PHE A 175 -29.77 2.12 2.18
C PHE A 175 -30.57 3.03 3.14
N PHE A 176 -31.83 2.68 3.43
CA PHE A 176 -32.72 3.46 4.29
C PHE A 176 -32.86 2.93 5.73
N THR A 177 -32.19 1.83 6.09
CA THR A 177 -32.40 1.18 7.40
C THR A 177 -31.67 1.81 8.59
N PHE A 178 -30.87 2.88 8.42
CA PHE A 178 -30.13 3.46 9.54
C PHE A 178 -31.07 4.01 10.61
N ASN A 179 -31.22 3.29 11.73
CA ASN A 179 -32.02 3.70 12.88
C ASN A 179 -31.12 3.88 14.12
N PRO A 180 -30.76 5.13 14.49
CA PRO A 180 -29.87 5.42 15.61
C PRO A 180 -30.45 5.07 16.99
N LYS A 181 -31.75 4.73 17.10
CA LYS A 181 -32.43 4.43 18.38
C LYS A 181 -32.47 2.92 18.73
N SER A 182 -31.85 2.04 17.94
CA SER A 182 -31.94 0.57 18.10
C SER A 182 -30.86 -0.06 19.01
N ILE A 183 -30.97 -1.37 19.28
CA ILE A 183 -29.99 -2.17 20.05
C ILE A 183 -28.61 -2.11 19.37
N LEU A 184 -27.54 -1.93 20.16
CA LEU A 184 -26.17 -1.65 19.68
C LEU A 184 -25.66 -2.56 18.54
N LYS A 185 -25.88 -3.88 18.63
CA LYS A 185 -25.49 -4.82 17.57
C LYS A 185 -26.24 -4.56 16.26
N LYS A 186 -27.55 -4.31 16.35
CA LYS A 186 -28.40 -3.96 15.20
C LYS A 186 -27.93 -2.64 14.60
N LEU A 187 -27.64 -1.64 15.45
CA LEU A 187 -27.06 -0.37 15.02
C LEU A 187 -25.73 -0.53 14.26
N TRP A 188 -24.79 -1.33 14.76
CA TRP A 188 -23.51 -1.54 14.09
C TRP A 188 -23.65 -2.33 12.79
N THR A 189 -24.49 -3.36 12.76
CA THR A 189 -24.77 -4.11 11.52
C THR A 189 -25.46 -3.23 10.49
N ASP A 190 -26.47 -2.46 10.89
CA ASP A 190 -27.18 -1.53 10.01
C ASP A 190 -26.21 -0.45 9.48
N ALA A 191 -25.34 0.10 10.33
CA ALA A 191 -24.33 1.08 9.92
C ALA A 191 -23.26 0.48 8.99
N HIS A 192 -22.72 -0.70 9.31
CA HIS A 192 -21.73 -1.40 8.49
C HIS A 192 -22.27 -1.68 7.08
N THR A 193 -23.51 -2.16 6.98
CA THR A 193 -24.13 -2.43 5.69
C THR A 193 -24.51 -1.16 4.93
N ALA A 194 -25.09 -0.14 5.60
CA ALA A 194 -25.46 1.10 4.94
C ALA A 194 -24.23 1.87 4.42
N LEU A 195 -23.21 2.05 5.26
CA LEU A 195 -21.98 2.73 4.88
C LEU A 195 -21.13 1.90 3.91
N GLY A 196 -21.19 0.57 4.00
CA GLY A 196 -20.60 -0.32 3.00
C GLY A 196 -21.23 -0.15 1.63
N ILE A 197 -22.56 0.00 1.54
CA ILE A 197 -23.26 0.26 0.27
C ILE A 197 -22.95 1.66 -0.25
N ILE A 198 -22.98 2.69 0.61
CA ILE A 198 -22.65 4.08 0.22
C ILE A 198 -21.21 4.16 -0.31
N GLY A 199 -20.27 3.50 0.35
CA GLY A 199 -18.86 3.46 -0.05
C GLY A 199 -18.54 2.47 -1.17
N LEU A 200 -19.49 1.63 -1.60
CA LEU A 200 -19.22 0.49 -2.48
C LEU A 200 -18.52 0.86 -3.80
N PRO A 201 -18.94 1.90 -4.55
CA PRO A 201 -18.27 2.25 -5.81
C PRO A 201 -16.80 2.62 -5.59
N PHE A 202 -16.53 3.44 -4.57
CA PHE A 202 -15.17 3.84 -4.18
C PHE A 202 -14.34 2.63 -3.74
N GLN A 203 -14.89 1.79 -2.86
CA GLN A 203 -14.22 0.59 -2.36
C GLN A 203 -13.87 -0.37 -3.50
N PHE A 204 -14.78 -0.57 -4.45
CA PHE A 204 -14.55 -1.43 -5.61
C PHE A 204 -13.44 -0.88 -6.51
N VAL A 205 -13.48 0.43 -6.83
CA VAL A 205 -12.43 1.09 -7.62
C VAL A 205 -11.07 0.93 -6.93
N PHE A 206 -10.96 1.21 -5.62
CA PHE A 206 -9.70 1.07 -4.89
C PHE A 206 -9.22 -0.37 -4.79
N ALA A 207 -10.13 -1.35 -4.65
CA ALA A 207 -9.76 -2.76 -4.63
C ALA A 207 -9.17 -3.23 -5.97
N VAL A 208 -9.75 -2.78 -7.09
CA VAL A 208 -9.28 -3.12 -8.45
C VAL A 208 -7.98 -2.39 -8.78
N THR A 209 -7.97 -1.07 -8.59
CA THR A 209 -6.81 -0.23 -8.93
C THR A 209 -5.62 -0.48 -8.01
N GLY A 210 -5.84 -0.71 -6.72
CA GLY A 210 -4.81 -1.09 -5.77
C GLY A 210 -4.17 -2.43 -6.12
N ALA A 211 -4.97 -3.43 -6.53
CA ALA A 211 -4.43 -4.69 -7.04
C ALA A 211 -3.62 -4.45 -8.33
N TYR A 212 -4.16 -3.69 -9.28
CA TYR A 212 -3.49 -3.37 -10.53
C TYR A 212 -2.10 -2.74 -10.33
N PHE A 213 -1.99 -1.69 -9.51
CA PHE A 213 -0.71 -1.00 -9.29
C PHE A 213 0.29 -1.85 -8.51
N ALA A 214 -0.17 -2.55 -7.48
CA ALA A 214 0.70 -3.28 -6.57
C ALA A 214 1.09 -4.67 -7.07
N THR A 215 0.39 -5.23 -8.06
CA THR A 215 0.72 -6.52 -8.69
C THR A 215 1.01 -6.40 -10.19
N SER A 216 1.28 -5.20 -10.71
CA SER A 216 1.47 -4.97 -12.15
C SER A 216 2.60 -5.82 -12.74
N VAL A 217 3.67 -6.08 -11.98
CA VAL A 217 4.77 -6.96 -12.39
C VAL A 217 4.26 -8.37 -12.72
N LEU A 218 3.32 -8.91 -11.93
CA LEU A 218 2.73 -10.23 -12.18
C LEU A 218 1.91 -10.27 -13.46
N VAL A 219 1.38 -9.13 -13.91
CA VAL A 219 0.65 -9.00 -15.19
C VAL A 219 1.60 -8.81 -16.36
N LEU A 220 2.71 -8.10 -16.16
CA LEU A 220 3.69 -7.81 -17.22
C LEU A 220 4.54 -9.03 -17.59
N ILE A 221 4.79 -9.96 -16.67
CA ILE A 221 5.56 -11.19 -16.94
C ILE A 221 4.92 -12.02 -18.07
N PRO A 222 3.63 -12.41 -18.00
CA PRO A 222 2.94 -13.07 -19.12
C PRO A 222 2.95 -12.25 -20.42
N ALA A 223 2.80 -10.92 -20.31
CA ALA A 223 2.79 -10.04 -21.48
C ALA A 223 4.14 -10.03 -22.20
N ASN A 224 5.26 -10.07 -21.48
CA ASN A 224 6.60 -10.06 -22.07
C ASN A 224 6.88 -11.30 -22.95
N PHE A 225 6.28 -12.45 -22.64
CA PHE A 225 6.36 -13.64 -23.51
C PHE A 225 5.73 -13.40 -24.89
N LEU A 226 4.67 -12.57 -24.97
CA LEU A 226 4.06 -12.20 -26.25
C LEU A 226 4.96 -11.28 -27.09
N TYR A 227 5.95 -10.65 -26.47
CA TYR A 227 6.95 -9.79 -27.10
C TYR A 227 8.27 -10.53 -27.35
N ASN A 228 8.27 -11.87 -27.36
CA ASN A 228 9.48 -12.69 -27.49
C ASN A 228 10.55 -12.33 -26.44
N ASN A 229 10.13 -11.99 -25.23
CA ASN A 229 10.95 -11.48 -24.13
C ASN A 229 11.67 -10.14 -24.41
N ASN A 230 11.26 -9.40 -25.45
CA ASN A 230 11.76 -8.04 -25.70
C ASN A 230 11.04 -7.02 -24.81
N GLN A 231 11.60 -6.83 -23.61
CA GLN A 231 11.05 -5.91 -22.61
C GLN A 231 11.08 -4.46 -23.08
N THR A 232 12.12 -4.03 -23.80
CA THR A 232 12.24 -2.66 -24.32
C THR A 232 11.05 -2.36 -25.23
N LYS A 233 10.75 -3.26 -26.17
CA LYS A 233 9.61 -3.09 -27.07
C LYS A 233 8.26 -3.11 -26.35
N LEU A 234 8.08 -4.00 -25.37
CA LEU A 234 6.87 -4.02 -24.54
C LEU A 234 6.66 -2.68 -23.82
N ILE A 235 7.71 -2.14 -23.21
CA ILE A 235 7.63 -0.87 -22.48
C ILE A 235 7.45 0.31 -23.45
N GLU A 236 8.07 0.30 -24.62
CA GLU A 236 7.87 1.32 -25.65
C GLU A 236 6.43 1.35 -26.17
N ASP A 237 5.82 0.19 -26.43
CA ASP A 237 4.43 0.11 -26.90
C ASP A 237 3.43 0.50 -25.79
N LEU A 238 3.74 0.19 -24.52
CA LEU A 238 2.91 0.58 -23.37
C LEU A 238 3.09 2.03 -22.94
N ARG A 239 4.30 2.59 -23.10
CA ARG A 239 4.71 3.93 -22.67
C ARG A 239 5.62 4.57 -23.72
N PRO A 240 5.06 5.02 -24.86
CA PRO A 240 5.84 5.56 -25.98
C PRO A 240 6.72 6.76 -25.58
N GLU A 241 6.30 7.53 -24.58
CA GLU A 241 7.04 8.67 -24.05
C GLU A 241 8.36 8.29 -23.37
N ARG A 242 8.52 7.01 -22.99
CA ARG A 242 9.74 6.49 -22.36
C ARG A 242 10.73 5.92 -23.35
N LYS A 243 10.44 5.98 -24.65
CA LYS A 243 11.30 5.46 -25.72
C LYS A 243 12.77 5.84 -25.50
N THR A 244 13.64 4.85 -25.64
CA THR A 244 15.09 5.05 -25.56
C THR A 244 15.67 5.30 -26.94
N PHE A 245 16.69 6.14 -27.00
CA PHE A 245 17.41 6.43 -28.23
C PHE A 245 18.89 6.09 -28.03
N GLU A 246 19.50 5.50 -29.05
CA GLU A 246 20.93 5.23 -29.06
C GLU A 246 21.72 6.54 -29.02
N TRP A 247 22.82 6.54 -28.26
CA TRP A 247 23.76 7.64 -28.25
C TRP A 247 24.65 7.57 -29.50
N ILE A 248 24.81 8.68 -30.21
CA ILE A 248 25.64 8.73 -31.43
C ILE A 248 26.98 9.39 -31.12
N LYS A 249 26.96 10.68 -30.82
CA LYS A 249 28.13 11.49 -30.46
C LYS A 249 27.71 12.83 -29.86
N PRO A 250 28.61 13.53 -29.15
CA PRO A 250 28.40 14.92 -28.75
C PRO A 250 28.11 15.84 -29.94
N SER A 251 27.31 16.87 -29.71
CA SER A 251 27.04 17.96 -30.64
C SER A 251 27.96 19.15 -30.34
N ASP A 252 28.46 19.79 -31.40
CA ASP A 252 29.22 21.05 -31.29
C ASP A 252 28.32 22.30 -31.23
N LYS A 253 26.99 22.11 -31.34
CA LYS A 253 26.01 23.21 -31.29
C LYS A 253 25.65 23.52 -29.85
N GLU A 254 25.39 24.80 -29.56
CA GLU A 254 24.81 25.22 -28.28
C GLU A 254 23.47 24.52 -28.03
N VAL A 255 23.22 24.15 -26.77
CA VAL A 255 21.99 23.47 -26.37
C VAL A 255 20.79 24.41 -26.55
N PRO A 256 19.80 24.05 -27.37
CA PRO A 256 18.61 24.87 -27.57
C PRO A 256 17.80 25.01 -26.27
N SER A 257 17.27 26.21 -26.04
CA SER A 257 16.48 26.55 -24.85
C SER A 257 15.28 25.63 -24.67
N PHE A 258 15.24 24.89 -23.56
CA PHE A 258 14.08 24.10 -23.14
C PHE A 258 12.89 25.00 -22.83
N ASN A 259 13.12 26.19 -22.25
CA ASN A 259 12.08 27.17 -21.95
C ASN A 259 11.22 27.51 -23.18
N THR A 260 11.85 27.66 -24.35
CA THR A 260 11.15 27.91 -25.61
C THR A 260 10.18 26.78 -25.97
N PHE A 261 10.64 25.53 -25.93
CA PHE A 261 9.80 24.36 -26.23
C PHE A 261 8.71 24.13 -25.17
N ALA A 262 9.00 24.42 -23.90
CA ALA A 262 8.02 24.35 -22.82
C ALA A 262 6.87 25.34 -23.07
N LYS A 263 7.18 26.60 -23.40
CA LYS A 263 6.18 27.62 -23.74
C LYS A 263 5.41 27.29 -25.01
N GLN A 264 6.10 26.82 -26.05
CA GLN A 264 5.47 26.39 -27.29
C GLN A 264 4.46 25.26 -27.03
N THR A 265 4.89 24.23 -26.30
CA THR A 265 4.02 23.08 -25.97
C THR A 265 2.85 23.49 -25.08
N ALA A 266 3.07 24.38 -24.11
CA ALA A 266 2.01 24.92 -23.26
C ALA A 266 0.98 25.76 -24.04
N SER A 267 1.35 26.28 -25.21
CA SER A 267 0.50 27.11 -26.06
C SER A 267 -0.12 26.35 -27.25
N GLU A 268 0.26 25.09 -27.47
CA GLU A 268 -0.25 24.28 -28.58
C GLU A 268 -1.75 23.96 -28.42
N TRP A 269 -2.17 23.75 -27.17
CA TRP A 269 -3.57 23.48 -26.83
C TRP A 269 -4.06 24.45 -25.77
N ASP A 270 -5.30 24.94 -25.93
CA ASP A 270 -5.95 25.77 -24.92
C ASP A 270 -6.02 25.03 -23.56
N ASP A 271 -5.78 25.77 -22.47
CA ASP A 271 -5.80 25.27 -21.08
C ASP A 271 -4.90 24.03 -20.84
N PHE A 272 -3.74 23.99 -21.50
CA PHE A 272 -2.77 22.90 -21.36
C PHE A 272 -1.74 23.18 -20.26
N HIS A 273 -1.67 22.29 -19.28
CA HIS A 273 -0.75 22.42 -18.15
C HIS A 273 0.35 21.38 -18.21
N LEU A 274 1.60 21.83 -18.18
CA LEU A 274 2.77 20.95 -18.23
C LEU A 274 2.88 20.13 -16.93
N THR A 275 3.09 18.82 -17.06
CA THR A 275 3.19 17.91 -15.91
C THR A 275 4.58 17.29 -15.76
N ARG A 276 5.23 16.97 -16.88
CA ARG A 276 6.56 16.35 -16.90
C ARG A 276 7.24 16.52 -18.25
N ALA A 277 8.55 16.29 -18.29
CA ALA A 277 9.31 16.19 -19.51
C ALA A 277 10.37 15.10 -19.46
N PHE A 278 10.71 14.57 -20.62
CA PHE A 278 11.87 13.73 -20.84
C PHE A 278 12.85 14.45 -21.76
N ILE A 279 14.11 14.45 -21.38
CA ILE A 279 15.20 15.00 -22.19
C ILE A 279 16.10 13.82 -22.53
N LYS A 280 16.24 13.51 -23.82
CA LYS A 280 16.95 12.32 -24.29
C LYS A 280 18.27 12.72 -24.93
N ASN A 281 19.32 11.95 -24.66
CA ASN A 281 20.66 12.16 -25.23
C ASN A 281 21.13 13.62 -25.09
N TYR A 282 21.11 14.17 -23.88
CA TYR A 282 21.47 15.56 -23.63
C TYR A 282 22.86 15.89 -24.21
N LYS A 283 22.99 17.03 -24.90
CA LYS A 283 24.17 17.48 -25.67
C LYS A 283 24.62 16.55 -26.82
N GLY A 284 23.90 15.48 -27.14
CA GLY A 284 24.18 14.63 -28.31
C GLY A 284 23.63 15.21 -29.59
N VAL A 285 24.11 14.79 -30.77
CA VAL A 285 23.58 15.26 -32.07
C VAL A 285 22.12 14.89 -32.33
N ASN A 286 21.58 13.90 -31.61
CA ASN A 286 20.21 13.41 -31.69
C ASN A 286 19.43 13.67 -30.39
N MET A 287 19.73 14.79 -29.73
CA MET A 287 19.06 15.23 -28.50
C MET A 287 17.58 15.51 -28.76
N LYS A 288 16.71 15.09 -27.82
CA LYS A 288 15.26 15.26 -27.95
C LYS A 288 14.63 15.82 -26.68
N TYR A 289 13.58 16.62 -26.88
CA TYR A 289 12.69 17.08 -25.82
C TYR A 289 11.31 16.48 -26.01
N THR A 290 10.87 15.64 -25.08
CA THR A 290 9.49 15.17 -25.01
C THR A 290 8.80 15.86 -23.85
N ILE A 291 7.86 16.75 -24.15
CA ILE A 291 7.16 17.57 -23.14
C ILE A 291 5.72 17.09 -23.04
N ILE A 292 5.24 16.86 -21.82
CA ILE A 292 3.96 16.23 -21.52
C ILE A 292 3.14 17.15 -20.64
N GLY A 293 1.84 17.22 -20.92
CA GLY A 293 0.90 17.99 -20.14
C GLY A 293 -0.52 17.46 -20.28
N ASP A 294 -1.42 18.11 -19.57
CA ASP A 294 -2.82 17.73 -19.50
C ASP A 294 -3.71 18.93 -19.81
N ILE A 295 -4.82 18.69 -20.50
CA ILE A 295 -5.91 19.67 -20.62
C ILE A 295 -6.84 19.58 -19.40
N SER A 296 -7.71 20.58 -19.28
CA SER A 296 -8.78 20.63 -18.28
C SER A 296 -9.60 19.34 -18.18
N ASP A 297 -9.88 18.91 -16.94
CA ASP A 297 -10.79 17.76 -16.68
C ASP A 297 -12.19 17.96 -17.27
N LYS A 298 -12.59 19.23 -17.47
CA LYS A 298 -13.86 19.62 -18.09
C LYS A 298 -13.92 19.31 -19.58
N GLU A 299 -12.79 19.39 -20.27
CA GLU A 299 -12.70 19.04 -21.69
C GLU A 299 -12.66 17.52 -21.86
N ARG A 300 -11.74 16.87 -21.13
CA ARG A 300 -11.58 15.41 -21.20
C ARG A 300 -10.93 14.86 -19.94
N PHE A 301 -11.63 13.93 -19.28
CA PHE A 301 -11.18 13.28 -18.05
C PHE A 301 -9.77 12.65 -18.15
N VAL A 302 -9.35 12.17 -19.33
CA VAL A 302 -8.03 11.56 -19.57
C VAL A 302 -7.20 12.29 -20.62
N GLY A 303 -7.49 13.57 -20.92
CA GLY A 303 -6.83 14.30 -22.01
C GLY A 303 -5.36 14.63 -21.72
N SER A 304 -4.43 13.77 -22.17
CA SER A 304 -2.98 13.91 -21.97
C SER A 304 -2.34 14.09 -23.32
N GLY A 305 -1.53 15.13 -23.45
CA GLY A 305 -0.83 15.45 -24.67
C GLY A 305 0.66 15.34 -24.47
N ASN A 306 1.37 15.06 -25.55
CA ASN A 306 2.82 15.21 -25.57
C ASN A 306 3.30 15.63 -26.95
N ILE A 307 4.42 16.33 -26.97
CA ILE A 307 5.14 16.68 -28.20
C ILE A 307 6.59 16.29 -28.01
N THR A 308 7.14 15.55 -28.98
CA THR A 308 8.57 15.24 -29.06
C THR A 308 9.22 16.06 -30.16
N TYR A 309 10.22 16.85 -29.78
CA TYR A 309 11.01 17.68 -30.67
C TYR A 309 12.41 17.07 -30.84
N ASP A 310 12.93 17.11 -32.07
CA ASP A 310 14.38 17.14 -32.26
C ASP A 310 14.88 18.50 -31.76
N ALA A 311 15.78 18.48 -30.77
CA ALA A 311 16.12 19.69 -30.02
C ALA A 311 16.76 20.77 -30.93
N TYR A 312 17.65 20.39 -31.85
CA TYR A 312 18.44 21.34 -32.66
C TYR A 312 17.72 21.84 -33.91
N SER A 313 16.95 20.98 -34.58
CA SER A 313 16.18 21.39 -35.76
C SER A 313 14.84 22.02 -35.39
N GLY A 314 14.34 21.78 -34.17
CA GLY A 314 13.00 22.18 -33.73
C GLY A 314 11.87 21.40 -34.40
N ARG A 315 12.20 20.37 -35.22
CA ARG A 315 11.19 19.57 -35.92
C ARG A 315 10.42 18.71 -34.92
N ILE A 316 9.10 18.74 -35.02
CA ILE A 316 8.21 17.82 -34.29
C ILE A 316 8.35 16.42 -34.91
N GLU A 317 8.78 15.46 -34.11
CA GLU A 317 8.90 14.06 -34.51
C GLU A 317 7.64 13.25 -34.17
N SER A 318 6.99 13.58 -33.06
CA SER A 318 5.72 12.98 -32.67
C SER A 318 4.87 13.97 -31.89
N ILE A 319 3.56 13.85 -32.08
CA ILE A 319 2.55 14.62 -31.37
C ILE A 319 1.45 13.66 -30.94
N THR A 320 1.08 13.71 -29.66
CA THR A 320 -0.12 13.06 -29.13
C THR A 320 -1.10 14.16 -28.75
N ASN A 321 -2.20 14.24 -29.49
CA ASN A 321 -3.24 15.23 -29.23
C ASN A 321 -4.04 14.85 -27.97
N PRO A 322 -4.10 15.70 -26.93
CA PRO A 322 -4.85 15.42 -25.70
C PRO A 322 -6.35 15.29 -25.93
N ARG A 323 -6.88 15.70 -27.09
CA ARG A 323 -8.32 15.60 -27.42
C ARG A 323 -8.67 14.33 -28.20
N GLU A 324 -7.68 13.60 -28.69
CA GLU A 324 -7.89 12.38 -29.45
C GLU A 324 -7.86 11.14 -28.53
N PRO A 325 -8.74 10.16 -28.76
CA PRO A 325 -8.77 8.94 -27.96
C PRO A 325 -7.58 8.03 -28.27
N ASN A 326 -6.95 7.50 -27.22
CA ASN A 326 -5.92 6.46 -27.31
C ASN A 326 -6.25 5.36 -26.30
N TYR A 327 -6.82 4.25 -26.77
CA TYR A 327 -7.40 3.23 -25.88
C TYR A 327 -6.46 2.77 -24.76
N VAL A 328 -5.20 2.47 -25.08
CA VAL A 328 -4.24 1.95 -24.09
C VAL A 328 -3.87 3.01 -23.06
N GLN A 329 -3.52 4.22 -23.51
CA GLN A 329 -3.15 5.32 -22.63
C GLN A 329 -4.35 5.79 -21.79
N ASP A 330 -5.54 5.86 -22.39
CA ASP A 330 -6.77 6.29 -21.74
C ASP A 330 -7.20 5.35 -20.62
N VAL A 331 -7.10 4.04 -20.83
CA VAL A 331 -7.41 3.04 -19.79
C VAL A 331 -6.42 3.14 -18.63
N GLN A 332 -5.11 3.18 -18.93
CA GLN A 332 -4.09 3.34 -17.89
C GLN A 332 -4.29 4.65 -17.11
N ARG A 333 -4.57 5.73 -17.82
CA ARG A 333 -4.81 7.04 -17.20
C ARG A 333 -6.08 7.05 -16.37
N THR A 334 -7.17 6.45 -16.84
CA THR A 334 -8.42 6.31 -16.07
C THR A 334 -8.15 5.61 -14.73
N VAL A 335 -7.40 4.50 -14.76
CA VAL A 335 -7.02 3.75 -13.57
C VAL A 335 -6.16 4.62 -12.63
N GLY A 336 -5.19 5.36 -13.17
CA GLY A 336 -4.39 6.32 -12.41
C GLY A 336 -5.22 7.41 -11.75
N ARG A 337 -6.02 8.14 -12.52
CA ARG A 337 -6.80 9.28 -12.02
C ARG A 337 -7.79 8.86 -10.95
N LEU A 338 -8.46 7.73 -11.15
CA LEU A 338 -9.41 7.18 -10.18
C LEU A 338 -8.75 6.75 -8.87
N HIS A 339 -7.51 6.26 -8.89
CA HIS A 339 -6.78 5.82 -7.69
C HIS A 339 -6.14 7.00 -6.95
N PHE A 340 -5.45 7.88 -7.67
CA PHE A 340 -4.74 9.02 -7.09
C PHE A 340 -5.65 10.21 -6.76
N ALA A 341 -6.90 10.19 -7.23
CA ALA A 341 -7.87 11.26 -7.05
C ALA A 341 -7.36 12.62 -7.54
N ASP A 342 -6.60 12.60 -8.64
CA ASP A 342 -5.91 13.77 -9.21
C ASP A 342 -6.80 14.59 -10.15
N PHE A 343 -8.13 14.50 -9.99
CA PHE A 343 -9.14 15.18 -10.81
C PHE A 343 -10.12 15.96 -9.93
N GLY A 344 -10.77 16.99 -10.48
CA GLY A 344 -11.79 17.78 -9.79
C GLY A 344 -11.29 18.56 -8.55
N GLY A 345 -9.97 18.66 -8.38
CA GLY A 345 -9.31 19.47 -7.36
C GLY A 345 -9.61 19.06 -5.91
N SER A 346 -9.57 20.04 -4.99
CA SER A 346 -9.72 19.80 -3.55
C SER A 346 -11.06 19.19 -3.17
N PHE A 347 -12.13 19.44 -3.95
CA PHE A 347 -13.45 18.89 -3.68
C PHE A 347 -13.46 17.35 -3.73
N ILE A 348 -12.88 16.77 -4.79
CA ILE A 348 -12.78 15.32 -4.95
C ILE A 348 -11.86 14.73 -3.88
N LYS A 349 -10.72 15.38 -3.58
CA LYS A 349 -9.83 14.94 -2.48
C LYS A 349 -10.60 14.83 -1.15
N ILE A 350 -11.44 15.82 -0.81
CA ILE A 350 -12.26 15.79 0.42
C ILE A 350 -13.28 14.64 0.40
N ILE A 351 -13.96 14.41 -0.73
CA ILE A 351 -14.91 13.29 -0.86
C ILE A 351 -14.18 11.96 -0.66
N TYR A 352 -13.03 11.78 -1.33
CA TYR A 352 -12.22 10.57 -1.24
C TYR A 352 -11.68 10.36 0.18
N PHE A 353 -11.26 11.43 0.85
CA PHE A 353 -10.86 11.39 2.26
C PHE A 353 -12.00 10.88 3.15
N ILE A 354 -13.21 11.44 3.00
CA ILE A 354 -14.39 11.00 3.76
C ILE A 354 -14.73 9.53 3.45
N LEU A 355 -14.71 9.12 2.19
CA LEU A 355 -14.98 7.73 1.77
C LEU A 355 -13.92 6.75 2.28
N ALA A 356 -12.66 7.16 2.36
CA ALA A 356 -11.59 6.38 2.99
C ALA A 356 -11.84 6.21 4.50
N LEU A 357 -12.23 7.27 5.21
CA LEU A 357 -12.61 7.18 6.63
C LEU A 357 -13.87 6.33 6.86
N ILE A 358 -14.86 6.42 5.97
CA ILE A 358 -16.02 5.52 5.97
C ILE A 358 -15.57 4.07 5.80
N THR A 359 -14.61 3.80 4.91
CA THR A 359 -14.07 2.47 4.71
C THR A 359 -13.33 1.97 5.94
N CYS A 360 -12.48 2.79 6.58
CA CYS A 360 -11.90 2.50 7.89
C CYS A 360 -12.96 2.13 8.94
N PHE A 361 -14.07 2.87 8.99
CA PHE A 361 -15.19 2.58 9.88
C PHE A 361 -15.88 1.23 9.55
N VAL A 362 -16.11 0.94 8.27
CA VAL A 362 -16.69 -0.35 7.82
C VAL A 362 -15.80 -1.52 8.23
N ILE A 363 -14.48 -1.40 8.07
CA ILE A 363 -13.53 -2.43 8.49
C ILE A 363 -13.56 -2.61 10.02
N LEU A 364 -13.50 -1.52 10.79
CA LEU A 364 -13.57 -1.55 12.26
C LEU A 364 -14.85 -2.22 12.76
N THR A 365 -15.99 -1.82 12.21
CA THR A 365 -17.30 -2.34 12.59
C THR A 365 -17.47 -3.81 12.20
N GLY A 366 -16.89 -4.25 11.08
CA GLY A 366 -16.88 -5.67 10.69
C GLY A 366 -16.23 -6.56 11.77
N VAL A 367 -15.08 -6.14 12.30
CA VAL A 367 -14.41 -6.87 13.40
C VAL A 367 -15.23 -6.81 14.69
N LEU A 368 -15.79 -5.65 15.04
CA LEU A 368 -16.64 -5.52 16.24
C LEU A 368 -17.88 -6.42 16.17
N ILE A 369 -18.55 -6.47 15.02
CA ILE A 369 -19.69 -7.38 14.79
C ILE A 369 -19.24 -8.84 14.93
N TRP A 370 -18.08 -9.19 14.37
CA TRP A 370 -17.51 -10.54 14.47
C TRP A 370 -17.25 -10.95 15.92
N VAL A 371 -16.71 -10.05 16.74
CA VAL A 371 -16.49 -10.25 18.18
C VAL A 371 -17.81 -10.42 18.92
N GLU A 372 -18.75 -9.49 18.76
CA GLU A 372 -20.06 -9.52 19.42
C GLU A 372 -20.90 -10.74 19.01
N ALA A 373 -20.79 -11.20 17.77
CA ALA A 373 -21.49 -12.39 17.29
C ALA A 373 -20.96 -13.71 17.87
N ARG A 374 -19.69 -13.71 18.35
CA ARG A 374 -18.98 -14.91 18.83
C ARG A 374 -18.76 -14.94 20.35
N ASN A 375 -19.21 -13.93 21.07
CA ASN A 375 -19.26 -13.96 22.53
C ASN A 375 -20.65 -14.40 23.03
N LYS A 376 -20.95 -15.71 22.91
CA LYS A 376 -22.22 -16.31 23.35
C LYS A 376 -21.98 -17.39 24.39
N LYS A 377 -22.92 -17.57 25.35
CA LYS A 377 -22.85 -18.66 26.35
C LYS A 377 -22.76 -20.05 25.72
N SER A 378 -23.30 -20.24 24.52
CA SER A 378 -23.27 -21.51 23.78
C SER A 378 -21.92 -21.85 23.15
N MET A 379 -20.96 -20.91 23.12
CA MET A 379 -19.62 -21.13 22.57
C MET A 379 -18.62 -21.48 23.67
N GLN A 380 -17.63 -22.32 23.33
CA GLN A 380 -16.57 -22.70 24.26
C GLN A 380 -15.80 -21.46 24.74
N LEU A 381 -15.33 -21.48 25.99
CA LEU A 381 -14.61 -20.35 26.58
C LEU A 381 -13.34 -20.01 25.80
N GLU A 382 -12.59 -21.04 25.34
CA GLU A 382 -11.38 -20.86 24.55
C GLU A 382 -11.63 -20.06 23.26
N GLN A 383 -12.69 -20.39 22.52
CA GLN A 383 -13.09 -19.69 21.31
C GLN A 383 -13.49 -18.23 21.59
N ARG A 384 -14.21 -17.99 22.69
CA ARG A 384 -14.60 -16.65 23.14
C ARG A 384 -13.37 -15.82 23.52
N MET A 385 -12.43 -16.41 24.28
CA MET A 385 -11.17 -15.77 24.66
C MET A 385 -10.31 -15.43 23.47
N PHE A 386 -10.18 -16.35 22.50
CA PHE A 386 -9.46 -16.10 21.25
C PHE A 386 -10.07 -14.93 20.49
N THR A 387 -11.39 -14.96 20.27
CA THR A 387 -12.12 -13.90 19.56
C THR A 387 -11.94 -12.54 20.26
N ALA A 388 -12.08 -12.50 21.59
CA ALA A 388 -11.88 -11.29 22.38
C ALA A 388 -10.44 -10.77 22.27
N LYS A 389 -9.46 -11.67 22.37
CA LYS A 389 -8.03 -11.35 22.25
C LYS A 389 -7.73 -10.71 20.89
N ILE A 390 -8.22 -11.28 19.79
CA ILE A 390 -8.04 -10.71 18.45
C ILE A 390 -8.72 -9.35 18.36
N GLY A 391 -9.97 -9.22 18.81
CA GLY A 391 -10.69 -7.94 18.80
C GLY A 391 -9.97 -6.81 19.53
N HIS A 392 -9.41 -7.09 20.72
CA HIS A 392 -8.65 -6.09 21.48
C HIS A 392 -7.31 -5.74 20.82
N ILE A 393 -6.58 -6.70 20.21
CA ILE A 393 -5.34 -6.40 19.46
C ILE A 393 -5.67 -5.51 18.27
N TYR A 394 -6.68 -5.91 17.50
CA TYR A 394 -7.10 -5.22 16.30
C TYR A 394 -7.48 -3.75 16.58
N LEU A 395 -8.35 -3.52 17.58
CA LEU A 395 -8.74 -2.16 17.96
C LEU A 395 -7.56 -1.34 18.50
N ALA A 396 -6.67 -1.95 19.28
CA ALA A 396 -5.50 -1.27 19.82
C ALA A 396 -4.56 -0.79 18.71
N ILE A 397 -4.33 -1.60 17.67
CA ILE A 397 -3.50 -1.23 16.52
C ILE A 397 -4.19 -0.15 15.69
N CYS A 398 -5.44 -0.36 15.28
CA CYS A 398 -6.11 0.53 14.33
C CYS A 398 -6.46 1.90 14.93
N LEU A 399 -7.04 1.92 16.14
CA LEU A 399 -7.49 3.17 16.76
C LEU A 399 -6.34 4.01 17.32
N SER A 400 -5.17 3.43 17.57
CA SER A 400 -3.99 4.20 17.99
C SER A 400 -3.30 4.94 16.85
N MET A 401 -3.60 4.62 15.58
CA MET A 401 -3.03 5.35 14.44
C MET A 401 -3.43 6.83 14.44
N LEU A 402 -4.65 7.18 14.89
CA LEU A 402 -5.10 8.57 14.96
C LEU A 402 -4.19 9.43 15.86
N PRO A 403 -4.05 9.12 17.17
CA PRO A 403 -3.16 9.91 18.02
C PRO A 403 -1.68 9.78 17.63
N ALA A 404 -1.22 8.63 17.13
CA ALA A 404 0.16 8.48 16.65
C ALA A 404 0.45 9.42 15.46
N THR A 405 -0.46 9.47 14.48
CA THR A 405 -0.33 10.36 13.32
C THR A 405 -0.37 11.82 13.74
N ALA A 406 -1.34 12.22 14.57
CA ALA A 406 -1.43 13.58 15.07
C ALA A 406 -0.15 14.02 15.81
N LEU A 407 0.40 13.12 16.63
CA LEU A 407 1.65 13.35 17.33
C LEU A 407 2.85 13.46 16.37
N SER A 408 2.87 12.69 15.28
CA SER A 408 3.90 12.80 14.24
C SER A 408 3.89 14.13 13.50
N PHE A 409 2.71 14.75 13.28
CA PHE A 409 2.63 16.11 12.73
C PHE A 409 3.30 17.13 13.67
N LEU A 410 3.08 17.00 14.99
CA LEU A 410 3.75 17.85 15.98
C LEU A 410 5.26 17.62 15.97
N PHE A 411 5.70 16.36 15.93
CA PHE A 411 7.11 15.99 15.88
C PHE A 411 7.85 16.61 14.69
N VAL A 412 7.32 16.47 13.48
CA VAL A 412 7.97 17.04 12.28
C VAL A 412 7.96 18.57 12.30
N LYS A 413 6.90 19.20 12.84
CA LYS A 413 6.81 20.66 12.94
C LYS A 413 7.85 21.22 13.90
N PHE A 414 7.98 20.66 15.10
CA PHE A 414 8.96 21.13 16.09
C PHE A 414 10.40 20.72 15.73
N GLY A 415 10.59 19.73 14.86
CA GLY A 415 11.89 19.24 14.41
C GLY A 415 12.45 19.91 13.14
N ILE A 416 11.79 20.93 12.58
CA ILE A 416 12.25 21.63 11.37
C ILE A 416 13.71 22.09 11.55
N GLY A 417 14.58 21.72 10.60
CA GLY A 417 16.00 22.07 10.59
C GLY A 417 16.90 21.27 11.53
N ASN A 418 16.36 20.38 12.36
CA ASN A 418 17.10 19.67 13.41
C ASN A 418 17.31 18.17 13.13
N PHE A 419 16.90 17.67 11.97
CA PHE A 419 17.05 16.26 11.61
C PHE A 419 18.35 16.03 10.84
N LEU A 420 19.22 15.13 11.35
CA LEU A 420 20.38 14.63 10.59
C LEU A 420 19.95 13.70 9.46
N ASN A 421 19.03 12.77 9.74
CA ASN A 421 18.35 11.96 8.73
C ASN A 421 16.84 12.01 9.00
N LYS A 422 16.14 12.78 8.16
CA LYS A 422 14.72 13.07 8.33
C LYS A 422 13.84 11.84 8.14
N GLN A 423 14.14 11.02 7.14
CA GLN A 423 13.41 9.77 6.89
C GLN A 423 13.47 8.83 8.09
N THR A 424 14.68 8.54 8.60
CA THR A 424 14.86 7.64 9.76
C THR A 424 14.15 8.20 10.99
N ALA A 425 14.27 9.51 11.25
CA ALA A 425 13.62 10.15 12.39
C ALA A 425 12.09 9.98 12.36
N ILE A 426 11.46 10.22 11.20
CA ILE A 426 10.02 10.04 11.00
C ILE A 426 9.62 8.57 11.20
N TYR A 427 10.36 7.62 10.63
CA TYR A 427 10.09 6.18 10.76
C TYR A 427 10.13 5.76 12.23
N SER A 428 11.25 6.03 12.90
CA SER A 428 11.45 5.65 14.29
C SER A 428 10.39 6.28 15.18
N PHE A 429 10.11 7.57 15.04
CA PHE A 429 9.12 8.25 15.87
C PHE A 429 7.71 7.70 15.66
N TYR A 430 7.27 7.56 14.41
CA TYR A 430 5.92 7.07 14.12
C TYR A 430 5.73 5.63 14.62
N PHE A 431 6.65 4.70 14.29
CA PHE A 431 6.48 3.31 14.69
C PHE A 431 6.67 3.09 16.20
N LEU A 432 7.58 3.80 16.86
CA LEU A 432 7.74 3.70 18.32
C LEU A 432 6.52 4.25 19.05
N SER A 433 6.00 5.42 18.65
CA SER A 433 4.81 6.01 19.27
C SER A 433 3.56 5.16 19.00
N TRP A 434 3.38 4.67 17.77
CA TRP A 434 2.27 3.80 17.42
C TRP A 434 2.34 2.46 18.18
N PHE A 435 3.53 1.84 18.26
CA PHE A 435 3.74 0.62 19.03
C PHE A 435 3.45 0.83 20.52
N ALA A 436 3.94 1.92 21.11
CA ALA A 436 3.69 2.25 22.51
C ALA A 436 2.19 2.39 22.80
N PHE A 437 1.44 3.14 21.96
CA PHE A 437 -0.01 3.23 22.09
C PHE A 437 -0.71 1.89 21.90
N ALA A 438 -0.33 1.12 20.88
CA ALA A 438 -0.93 -0.19 20.61
C ALA A 438 -0.72 -1.18 21.78
N ILE A 439 0.48 -1.24 22.36
CA ILE A 439 0.77 -2.08 23.53
C ILE A 439 0.01 -1.58 24.76
N PHE A 440 0.00 -0.28 25.01
CA PHE A 440 -0.75 0.30 26.12
C PHE A 440 -2.24 -0.06 26.05
N TYR A 441 -2.89 0.17 24.92
CA TYR A 441 -4.30 -0.15 24.73
C TYR A 441 -4.57 -1.65 24.72
N ARG A 442 -3.65 -2.44 24.20
CA ARG A 442 -3.71 -3.90 24.28
C ARG A 442 -3.72 -4.38 25.73
N CYS A 443 -2.90 -3.80 26.59
CA CYS A 443 -2.83 -4.12 28.01
C CYS A 443 -4.11 -3.75 28.77
N LYS A 444 -4.79 -2.68 28.36
CA LYS A 444 -6.09 -2.27 28.95
C LYS A 444 -7.21 -3.26 28.68
N ARG A 445 -7.19 -3.96 27.53
CA ARG A 445 -8.22 -4.94 27.12
C ARG A 445 -9.65 -4.39 27.21
N ASP A 446 -9.81 -3.11 26.98
CA ASP A 446 -11.10 -2.41 27.05
C ASP A 446 -11.29 -1.59 25.79
N ASN A 447 -12.14 -2.08 24.88
CA ASN A 447 -12.42 -1.43 23.60
C ASN A 447 -13.08 -0.06 23.76
N TYR A 448 -13.89 0.13 24.81
CA TYR A 448 -14.50 1.42 25.09
C TYR A 448 -13.44 2.43 25.51
N TYR A 449 -12.55 2.03 26.43
CA TYR A 449 -11.44 2.86 26.86
C TYR A 449 -10.50 3.20 25.70
N THR A 450 -10.08 2.20 24.91
CA THR A 450 -9.22 2.39 23.74
C THR A 450 -9.82 3.40 22.78
N ASN A 451 -11.09 3.24 22.39
CA ASN A 451 -11.75 4.17 21.48
C ASN A 451 -11.84 5.58 22.06
N LYS A 452 -12.30 5.70 23.31
CA LYS A 452 -12.51 7.00 23.94
C LYS A 452 -11.19 7.75 24.17
N SER A 453 -10.16 7.05 24.62
CA SER A 453 -8.82 7.62 24.83
C SER A 453 -8.15 8.01 23.50
N SER A 454 -8.24 7.17 22.46
CA SER A 454 -7.72 7.50 21.13
C SER A 454 -8.38 8.74 20.53
N LEU A 455 -9.70 8.87 20.67
CA LEU A 455 -10.44 10.06 20.21
C LEU A 455 -10.00 11.32 20.97
N LEU A 456 -9.83 11.22 22.30
CA LEU A 456 -9.41 12.36 23.11
C LEU A 456 -7.99 12.81 22.77
N LEU A 457 -7.02 11.88 22.74
CA LEU A 457 -5.64 12.19 22.39
C LEU A 457 -5.53 12.70 20.94
N GLY A 458 -6.26 12.09 20.01
CA GLY A 458 -6.34 12.54 18.63
C GLY A 458 -6.88 13.96 18.52
N ALA A 459 -7.89 14.32 19.31
CA ALA A 459 -8.42 15.67 19.36
C ALA A 459 -7.43 16.68 19.97
N ILE A 460 -6.82 16.34 21.11
CA ILE A 460 -5.84 17.21 21.79
C ILE A 460 -4.67 17.50 20.86
N PHE A 461 -4.03 16.45 20.32
CA PHE A 461 -2.90 16.63 19.40
C PHE A 461 -3.35 17.31 18.11
N GLY A 462 -4.53 16.96 17.58
CA GLY A 462 -5.08 17.56 16.37
C GLY A 462 -5.29 19.07 16.47
N PHE A 463 -5.79 19.58 17.60
CA PHE A 463 -5.92 21.03 17.83
C PHE A 463 -4.57 21.73 18.01
N LEU A 464 -3.54 21.02 18.48
CA LEU A 464 -2.20 21.57 18.64
C LEU A 464 -1.45 21.74 17.31
N ILE A 465 -1.85 21.05 16.24
CA ILE A 465 -1.18 21.12 14.93
C ILE A 465 -1.25 22.52 14.28
N PRO A 466 -2.42 23.15 14.11
CA PRO A 466 -2.47 24.52 13.59
C PRO A 466 -1.81 25.53 14.53
N ILE A 467 -1.84 25.27 15.85
CA ILE A 467 -1.15 26.11 16.84
C ILE A 467 0.37 25.99 16.67
N SER A 468 0.91 24.79 16.50
CA SER A 468 2.35 24.59 16.27
C SER A 468 2.79 25.19 14.93
N ASN A 469 1.95 25.15 13.89
CA ASN A 469 2.22 25.82 12.63
C ASN A 469 2.37 27.35 12.80
N GLY A 470 1.44 27.97 13.53
CA GLY A 470 1.49 29.39 13.86
C GLY A 470 2.69 29.78 14.73
N LEU A 471 3.02 28.97 15.74
CA LEU A 471 4.13 29.24 16.66
C LEU A 471 5.52 29.03 16.02
N VAL A 472 5.70 27.95 15.26
CA VAL A 472 7.02 27.58 14.72
C VAL A 472 7.31 28.27 13.38
N SER A 473 6.34 28.33 12.47
CA SER A 473 6.55 28.89 11.14
C SER A 473 5.98 30.29 10.96
N GLY A 474 5.27 30.83 11.96
CA GLY A 474 4.53 32.09 11.80
C GLY A 474 3.32 31.99 10.86
N ASN A 475 2.97 30.78 10.44
CA ASN A 475 1.92 30.50 9.46
C ASN A 475 0.58 30.28 10.15
N TRP A 476 0.03 31.35 10.72
CA TRP A 476 -1.31 31.31 11.27
C TRP A 476 -2.36 31.19 10.16
N ILE A 477 -3.49 30.54 10.46
CA ILE A 477 -4.60 30.30 9.52
C ILE A 477 -5.07 31.57 8.79
N TRP A 478 -5.16 32.70 9.51
CA TRP A 478 -5.57 33.98 8.89
C TRP A 478 -4.50 34.54 7.95
N LYS A 479 -3.22 34.30 8.24
CA LYS A 479 -2.10 34.73 7.38
C LYS A 479 -2.03 33.88 6.11
N THR A 480 -2.08 32.56 6.25
CA THR A 480 -2.08 31.65 5.10
C THR A 480 -3.29 31.87 4.19
N TYR A 481 -4.45 32.21 4.74
CA TYR A 481 -5.61 32.63 3.96
C TYR A 481 -5.40 33.96 3.23
N ALA A 482 -4.91 35.00 3.92
CA ALA A 482 -4.68 36.32 3.34
C ALA A 482 -3.65 36.28 2.20
N ASP A 483 -2.59 35.50 2.37
CA ASP A 483 -1.49 35.34 1.42
C ASP A 483 -1.74 34.23 0.37
N LYS A 484 -2.98 33.70 0.30
CA LYS A 484 -3.43 32.67 -0.65
C LYS A 484 -2.63 31.35 -0.62
N GLN A 485 -2.04 31.02 0.52
CA GLN A 485 -1.28 29.79 0.76
C GLN A 485 -2.24 28.64 1.13
N TYR A 486 -3.12 28.28 0.20
CA TYR A 486 -4.21 27.31 0.44
C TYR A 486 -3.72 25.89 0.72
N GLU A 487 -2.53 25.53 0.25
CA GLU A 487 -1.87 24.25 0.50
C GLU A 487 -1.59 24.05 1.99
N ILE A 488 -0.99 25.05 2.62
CA ILE A 488 -0.71 25.06 4.06
C ILE A 488 -2.02 25.13 4.85
N LEU A 489 -2.92 26.04 4.45
CA LEU A 489 -4.22 26.21 5.10
C LEU A 489 -5.04 24.91 5.11
N THR A 490 -4.97 24.12 4.04
CA THR A 490 -5.73 22.87 3.91
C THR A 490 -5.38 21.89 5.03
N VAL A 491 -4.10 21.77 5.41
CA VAL A 491 -3.66 20.86 6.48
C VAL A 491 -4.17 21.32 7.84
N ASP A 492 -4.11 22.63 8.13
CA ASP A 492 -4.60 23.20 9.38
C ASP A 492 -6.13 23.02 9.51
N VAL A 493 -6.89 23.33 8.46
CA VAL A 493 -8.34 23.15 8.42
C VAL A 493 -8.72 21.67 8.53
N LEU A 494 -8.00 20.79 7.85
CA LEU A 494 -8.21 19.35 7.92
C LEU A 494 -8.06 18.85 9.37
N TRP A 495 -7.00 19.25 10.07
CA TRP A 495 -6.79 18.83 11.45
C TRP A 495 -7.77 19.45 12.44
N LEU A 496 -8.22 20.69 12.23
CA LEU A 496 -9.31 21.27 13.00
C LEU A 496 -10.61 20.48 12.85
N LEU A 497 -10.93 20.04 11.64
CA LEU A 497 -12.12 19.22 11.37
C LEU A 497 -11.99 17.83 12.01
N ILE A 498 -10.85 17.15 11.84
CA ILE A 498 -10.59 15.84 12.45
C ILE A 498 -10.67 15.93 13.97
N ALA A 499 -10.02 16.93 14.57
CA ALA A 499 -10.00 17.13 16.02
C ALA A 499 -11.39 17.45 16.58
N SER A 500 -12.14 18.32 15.90
CA SER A 500 -13.51 18.67 16.27
C SER A 500 -14.44 17.46 16.19
N LEU A 501 -14.35 16.66 15.13
CA LEU A 501 -15.12 15.43 14.99
C LEU A 501 -14.73 14.40 16.06
N ALA A 502 -13.43 14.21 16.30
CA ALA A 502 -12.95 13.30 17.33
C ALA A 502 -13.46 13.69 18.72
N LEU A 503 -13.45 14.99 19.05
CA LEU A 503 -13.98 15.53 20.29
C LEU A 503 -15.51 15.39 20.38
N LEU A 504 -16.23 15.66 19.29
CA LEU A 504 -17.68 15.45 19.22
C LEU A 504 -18.05 13.98 19.49
N PHE A 505 -17.34 13.04 18.85
CA PHE A 505 -17.57 11.62 19.07
C PHE A 505 -17.14 11.15 20.46
N TYR A 506 -16.07 11.71 21.02
CA TYR A 506 -15.67 11.48 22.41
C TYR A 506 -16.83 11.76 23.39
N PHE A 507 -17.53 12.89 23.21
CA PHE A 507 -18.68 13.24 24.04
C PHE A 507 -19.94 12.41 23.73
N LYS A 508 -20.16 12.01 22.47
CA LYS A 508 -21.28 11.14 22.10
C LYS A 508 -21.12 9.71 22.61
N VAL A 509 -19.90 9.21 22.78
CA VAL A 509 -19.63 7.86 23.30
C VAL A 509 -19.83 7.84 24.83
N LYS A 510 -21.06 7.46 25.24
CA LYS A 510 -21.47 7.36 26.66
C LYS A 510 -21.09 6.01 27.29
N PRO A 511 -20.82 5.96 28.62
CA PRO A 511 -20.50 4.72 29.34
C PRO A 511 -21.56 3.62 29.21
N SER A 512 -22.83 3.98 29.06
CA SER A 512 -23.95 3.05 28.85
C SER A 512 -23.78 2.13 27.61
N ILE A 513 -22.91 2.51 26.67
CA ILE A 513 -22.56 1.65 25.52
C ILE A 513 -21.78 0.40 26.00
N LYS A 514 -20.92 0.55 27.00
CA LYS A 514 -20.16 -0.54 27.60
C LYS A 514 -21.09 -1.59 28.23
N GLU A 515 -22.16 -1.14 28.90
CA GLU A 515 -23.20 -2.02 29.47
C GLU A 515 -23.93 -2.86 28.41
N LYS A 516 -24.09 -2.33 27.20
CA LYS A 516 -24.76 -3.04 26.09
C LYS A 516 -23.89 -4.08 25.41
N SER A 517 -22.56 -4.04 25.62
CA SER A 517 -21.59 -4.98 25.03
C SER A 517 -21.79 -6.41 25.52
N SER A 518 -21.55 -7.40 24.66
CA SER A 518 -21.56 -8.82 25.07
C SER A 518 -20.52 -9.12 26.15
N PHE A 519 -19.44 -8.36 26.27
CA PHE A 519 -18.44 -8.55 27.32
C PHE A 519 -18.99 -8.29 28.72
N ASN A 520 -19.94 -7.36 28.87
CA ASN A 520 -20.63 -7.15 30.14
C ASN A 520 -21.77 -8.17 30.35
N LYS A 521 -22.54 -8.49 29.30
CA LYS A 521 -23.65 -9.45 29.39
C LYS A 521 -23.18 -10.90 29.62
N THR A 522 -22.03 -11.22 29.07
CA THR A 522 -21.38 -12.53 29.14
C THR A 522 -19.89 -12.32 29.40
N PRO A 523 -19.52 -12.10 30.68
CA PRO A 523 -18.13 -11.89 31.08
C PRO A 523 -17.24 -13.07 30.68
N ILE A 524 -15.97 -12.74 30.43
CA ILE A 524 -14.90 -13.71 30.19
C ILE A 524 -13.99 -13.67 31.41
N SER A 525 -13.97 -14.73 32.19
CA SER A 525 -13.00 -14.88 33.29
C SER A 525 -11.66 -15.32 32.73
N TYR A 526 -10.61 -14.53 32.96
CA TYR A 526 -9.25 -14.82 32.48
C TYR A 526 -8.42 -15.63 33.49
N THR A 527 -8.94 -15.88 34.70
CA THR A 527 -8.20 -16.49 35.83
C THR A 527 -8.43 -17.99 36.02
N ASN A 528 -9.52 -18.59 35.49
CA ASN A 528 -9.79 -20.03 35.62
C ASN A 528 -9.49 -20.82 34.33
N THR A 529 -8.21 -21.05 34.04
CA THR A 529 -7.77 -21.98 32.98
C THR A 529 -7.75 -23.45 33.44
N LYS A 530 -7.78 -23.74 34.76
CA LYS A 530 -7.62 -25.10 35.30
C LYS A 530 -8.90 -25.96 35.31
N GLU A 531 -10.10 -25.38 35.41
CA GLU A 531 -11.36 -26.17 35.37
C GLU A 531 -11.71 -26.67 33.95
N ASN A 532 -11.16 -26.04 32.90
CA ASN A 532 -11.52 -26.33 31.49
C ASN A 532 -10.92 -27.61 30.90
N LYS A 533 -9.99 -28.29 31.59
CA LYS A 533 -9.49 -29.60 31.12
C LYS A 533 -10.51 -30.72 31.27
N LYS A 534 -11.52 -30.59 32.13
CA LYS A 534 -12.48 -31.66 32.43
C LYS A 534 -13.66 -31.75 31.45
N GLN A 535 -13.91 -30.72 30.64
CA GLN A 535 -15.04 -30.69 29.69
C GLN A 535 -14.63 -31.04 28.24
N ASN A 536 -13.33 -31.20 27.98
CA ASN A 536 -12.77 -31.48 26.66
C ASN A 536 -12.83 -32.96 26.22
N THR A 537 -13.31 -33.88 27.05
CA THR A 537 -13.32 -35.32 26.75
C THR A 537 -14.55 -35.81 25.99
N LEU A 538 -15.61 -35.01 25.81
CA LEU A 538 -16.87 -35.47 25.21
C LEU A 538 -17.18 -34.95 23.79
N THR A 539 -16.34 -34.09 23.20
CA THR A 539 -16.60 -33.52 21.86
C THR A 539 -15.53 -33.86 20.82
N ASN A 540 -14.76 -34.93 20.99
CA ASN A 540 -13.65 -35.26 20.08
C ASN A 540 -14.06 -35.85 18.71
N LYS A 541 -15.34 -36.17 18.47
CA LYS A 541 -15.77 -36.83 17.23
C LYS A 541 -16.08 -35.92 16.03
N LYS A 542 -15.98 -34.58 16.16
CA LYS A 542 -16.36 -33.62 15.08
C LYS A 542 -15.20 -32.79 14.49
N TYR A 543 -13.94 -33.18 14.78
CA TYR A 543 -12.74 -32.38 14.47
C TYR A 543 -12.03 -32.67 13.14
N HIS A 544 -12.43 -33.69 12.37
CA HIS A 544 -11.66 -34.07 11.17
C HIS A 544 -11.71 -33.05 10.02
N LEU A 545 -12.83 -32.37 9.78
CA LEU A 545 -12.93 -31.38 8.69
C LEU A 545 -12.21 -30.05 9.00
N PRO A 546 -12.33 -29.45 10.21
CA PRO A 546 -11.58 -28.23 10.56
C PRO A 546 -10.05 -28.42 10.53
N MET A 547 -9.57 -29.59 10.92
CA MET A 547 -8.14 -29.92 10.95
C MET A 547 -7.55 -30.03 9.54
N ARG A 548 -8.25 -30.71 8.63
CA ARG A 548 -7.83 -30.85 7.22
C ARG A 548 -7.80 -29.51 6.49
N ILE A 549 -8.78 -28.66 6.74
CA ILE A 549 -8.79 -27.28 6.20
C ILE A 549 -7.59 -26.49 6.73
N LYS A 550 -7.29 -26.58 8.04
CA LYS A 550 -6.11 -25.94 8.62
C LYS A 550 -4.80 -26.40 7.96
N ILE A 551 -4.66 -27.71 7.74
CA ILE A 551 -3.48 -28.31 7.09
C ILE A 551 -3.37 -27.87 5.62
N SER A 552 -4.49 -27.92 4.89
CA SER A 552 -4.58 -27.43 3.51
C SER A 552 -4.16 -25.97 3.38
N LEU A 553 -4.67 -25.10 4.26
CA LEU A 553 -4.32 -23.67 4.27
C LEU A 553 -2.84 -23.43 4.56
N LEU A 554 -2.24 -24.19 5.49
CA LEU A 554 -0.81 -24.07 5.81
C LEU A 554 0.07 -24.52 4.64
N TRP A 555 -0.32 -25.59 3.95
CA TRP A 555 0.35 -26.03 2.72
C TRP A 555 0.28 -24.97 1.61
N ILE A 556 -0.90 -24.42 1.35
CA ILE A 556 -1.09 -23.37 0.34
C ILE A 556 -0.30 -22.11 0.73
N PHE A 557 -0.29 -21.73 2.00
CA PHE A 557 0.50 -20.59 2.47
C PHE A 557 2.00 -20.79 2.22
N ILE A 558 2.52 -22.00 2.47
CA ILE A 558 3.92 -22.31 2.16
C ILE A 558 4.19 -22.26 0.66
N ALA A 559 3.30 -22.83 -0.17
CA ALA A 559 3.43 -22.77 -1.63
C ALA A 559 3.47 -21.32 -2.14
N ILE A 560 2.57 -20.46 -1.63
CA ILE A 560 2.55 -19.03 -1.94
C ILE A 560 3.84 -18.36 -1.48
N GLY A 561 4.30 -18.64 -0.26
CA GLY A 561 5.53 -18.04 0.27
C GLY A 561 6.77 -18.41 -0.55
N PHE A 562 6.84 -19.62 -1.10
CA PHE A 562 7.88 -19.99 -2.07
C PHE A 562 7.78 -19.20 -3.37
N ILE A 563 6.58 -19.03 -3.94
CA ILE A 563 6.40 -18.20 -5.13
C ILE A 563 6.93 -16.78 -4.88
N PHE A 564 6.59 -16.17 -3.75
CA PHE A 564 7.09 -14.85 -3.38
C PHE A 564 8.61 -14.81 -3.22
N HIS A 565 9.18 -15.81 -2.56
CA HIS A 565 10.61 -15.92 -2.36
C HIS A 565 11.38 -16.12 -3.69
N HIS A 566 10.85 -16.92 -4.64
CA HIS A 566 11.48 -17.07 -5.96
C HIS A 566 11.27 -15.85 -6.86
N VAL A 567 10.11 -15.19 -6.81
CA VAL A 567 9.89 -13.90 -7.48
C VAL A 567 10.90 -12.87 -6.99
N TYR A 568 11.28 -12.94 -5.71
CA TYR A 568 12.33 -12.09 -5.16
C TYR A 568 13.72 -12.42 -5.72
N GLY A 569 14.10 -13.70 -5.75
CA GLY A 569 15.34 -14.13 -6.40
C GLY A 569 15.41 -13.72 -7.88
N LEU A 570 14.28 -13.83 -8.60
CA LEU A 570 14.15 -13.33 -9.97
C LEU A 570 14.26 -11.80 -10.03
N ALA A 571 13.60 -11.07 -9.13
CA ALA A 571 13.68 -9.60 -9.10
C ALA A 571 15.12 -9.12 -8.89
N ASN A 572 15.89 -9.73 -7.98
CA ASN A 572 17.31 -9.40 -7.79
C ASN A 572 18.15 -9.65 -9.06
N VAL A 573 17.86 -10.72 -9.80
CA VAL A 573 18.49 -11.02 -11.10
C VAL A 573 18.06 -10.02 -12.18
N TYR A 574 16.78 -9.62 -12.21
CA TYR A 574 16.25 -8.66 -13.19
C TYR A 574 16.66 -7.21 -12.90
N PHE A 575 16.91 -6.84 -11.65
CA PHE A 575 17.29 -5.50 -11.21
C PHE A 575 18.79 -5.35 -10.88
N GLN A 576 19.60 -6.38 -11.15
CA GLN A 576 21.06 -6.38 -10.96
C GLN A 576 21.53 -6.03 -9.54
N GLU A 577 20.74 -6.34 -8.50
CA GLU A 577 21.13 -6.05 -7.11
C GLU A 577 22.05 -7.14 -6.51
N SER A 578 22.05 -8.35 -7.07
CA SER A 578 23.00 -9.40 -6.73
C SER A 578 24.18 -9.40 -7.70
N ILE A 579 25.40 -9.31 -7.15
CA ILE A 579 26.69 -9.40 -7.85
C ILE A 579 26.61 -10.47 -8.94
N LEU A 580 26.68 -10.04 -10.21
CA LEU A 580 26.96 -10.94 -11.31
C LEU A 580 28.36 -11.52 -11.04
N LEU A 581 28.45 -12.82 -10.77
CA LEU A 581 29.72 -13.53 -10.95
C LEU A 581 30.15 -13.30 -12.40
N ASP A 582 31.44 -13.09 -12.65
CA ASP A 582 31.98 -12.69 -13.96
C ASP A 582 31.61 -13.64 -15.13
N ASP A 583 31.08 -14.84 -14.81
CA ASP A 583 30.63 -15.88 -15.75
C ASP A 583 29.12 -16.19 -15.71
N ALA A 584 28.29 -15.38 -15.04
CA ALA A 584 26.85 -15.63 -14.91
C ALA A 584 26.09 -15.34 -16.23
N THR A 585 25.67 -16.39 -16.95
CA THR A 585 24.93 -16.28 -18.23
C THR A 585 23.45 -15.87 -18.07
N GLY A 586 22.96 -15.73 -16.84
CA GLY A 586 21.54 -15.51 -16.54
C GLY A 586 20.66 -16.76 -16.70
N GLU A 587 21.21 -17.89 -17.13
CA GLU A 587 20.47 -19.15 -17.21
C GLU A 587 20.31 -19.79 -15.83
N THR A 588 19.08 -20.09 -15.43
CA THR A 588 18.81 -20.80 -14.18
C THR A 588 19.15 -22.28 -14.37
N PRO A 589 20.03 -22.87 -13.54
CA PRO A 589 20.39 -24.28 -13.68
C PRO A 589 19.16 -25.20 -13.58
N PHE A 590 19.13 -26.26 -14.38
CA PHE A 590 18.02 -27.22 -14.39
C PHE A 590 17.68 -27.78 -13.00
N TRP A 591 18.70 -28.02 -12.16
CA TRP A 591 18.51 -28.52 -10.79
C TRP A 591 17.69 -27.53 -9.93
N ALA A 592 17.85 -26.22 -10.12
CA ALA A 592 17.09 -25.21 -9.39
C ALA A 592 15.61 -25.20 -9.82
N HIS A 593 15.32 -25.45 -11.10
CA HIS A 593 13.94 -25.66 -11.57
C HIS A 593 13.28 -26.90 -10.96
N GLN A 594 14.03 -27.99 -10.77
CA GLN A 594 13.53 -29.19 -10.11
C GLN A 594 13.15 -28.91 -8.65
N TRP A 595 13.97 -28.18 -7.90
CA TRP A 595 13.62 -27.76 -6.54
C TRP A 595 12.39 -26.87 -6.50
N ARG A 596 12.22 -25.95 -7.44
CA ARG A 596 11.01 -25.12 -7.53
C ARG A 596 9.76 -25.97 -7.70
N ILE A 597 9.78 -26.89 -8.67
CA ILE A 597 8.65 -27.80 -8.95
C ILE A 597 8.36 -28.69 -7.73
N LEU A 598 9.40 -29.20 -7.07
CA LEU A 598 9.25 -30.05 -5.90
C LEU A 598 8.69 -29.29 -4.70
N LEU A 599 9.27 -28.13 -4.34
CA LEU A 599 8.89 -27.39 -3.14
C LEU A 599 7.52 -26.70 -3.29
N GLU A 600 7.28 -26.02 -4.42
CA GLU A 600 6.01 -25.33 -4.68
C GLU A 600 4.91 -26.31 -5.10
N GLY A 601 5.22 -27.17 -6.08
CA GLY A 601 4.26 -28.09 -6.67
C GLY A 601 3.78 -29.13 -5.67
N LEU A 602 4.69 -29.74 -4.88
CA LEU A 602 4.26 -30.69 -3.85
C LEU A 602 3.52 -30.00 -2.71
N ALA A 603 3.94 -28.81 -2.27
CA ALA A 603 3.21 -28.07 -1.24
C ALA A 603 1.78 -27.76 -1.67
N LEU A 604 1.59 -27.26 -2.90
CA LEU A 604 0.26 -27.01 -3.47
C LEU A 604 -0.55 -28.31 -3.59
N THR A 605 0.09 -29.38 -4.08
CA THR A 605 -0.55 -30.69 -4.25
C THR A 605 -1.02 -31.27 -2.91
N PHE A 606 -0.16 -31.28 -1.88
CA PHE A 606 -0.55 -31.68 -0.53
C PHE A 606 -1.65 -30.78 0.03
N GLY A 607 -1.61 -29.47 -0.25
CA GLY A 607 -2.65 -28.53 0.12
C GLY A 607 -4.02 -28.91 -0.42
N LEU A 608 -4.11 -29.17 -1.73
CA LEU A 608 -5.36 -29.55 -2.40
C LEU A 608 -5.84 -30.94 -1.95
N LEU A 609 -4.93 -31.93 -1.95
CA LEU A 609 -5.27 -33.32 -1.62
C LEU A 609 -5.62 -33.51 -0.14
N SER A 610 -5.15 -32.64 0.76
CA SER A 610 -5.52 -32.71 2.19
C SER A 610 -7.03 -32.57 2.42
N LEU A 611 -7.76 -31.93 1.51
CA LEU A 611 -9.22 -31.77 1.58
C LEU A 611 -10.00 -32.99 1.11
N GLU A 612 -9.40 -33.82 0.24
CA GLU A 612 -10.05 -34.98 -0.38
C GLU A 612 -9.58 -36.31 0.22
N ILE A 613 -8.27 -36.46 0.44
CA ILE A 613 -7.65 -37.70 0.91
C ILE A 613 -7.53 -37.73 2.44
N THR A 614 -7.99 -38.82 3.06
CA THR A 614 -7.88 -39.09 4.51
C THR A 614 -7.08 -40.34 4.85
N LYS A 615 -6.55 -41.04 3.84
CA LYS A 615 -5.87 -42.32 4.03
C LYS A 615 -4.61 -42.18 4.88
N LYS A 616 -4.35 -43.16 5.75
CA LYS A 616 -3.19 -43.18 6.68
C LYS A 616 -1.85 -42.95 5.96
N TRP A 617 -1.66 -43.57 4.79
CA TRP A 617 -0.44 -43.39 3.98
C TRP A 617 -0.24 -41.93 3.56
N PHE A 618 -1.31 -41.24 3.14
CA PHE A 618 -1.25 -39.84 2.72
C PHE A 618 -0.88 -38.91 3.88
N VAL A 619 -1.51 -39.10 5.04
CA VAL A 619 -1.22 -38.31 6.25
C VAL A 619 0.24 -38.49 6.67
N LEU A 620 0.75 -39.74 6.62
CA LEU A 620 2.15 -40.03 6.92
C LEU A 620 3.10 -39.39 5.91
N SER A 621 2.84 -39.54 4.60
CA SER A 621 3.64 -38.93 3.55
C SER A 621 3.67 -37.40 3.68
N SER A 622 2.51 -36.77 3.89
CA SER A 622 2.42 -35.32 4.08
C SER A 622 3.18 -34.87 5.33
N PHE A 623 3.10 -35.62 6.44
CA PHE A 623 3.85 -35.33 7.66
C PHE A 623 5.37 -35.40 7.46
N ILE A 624 5.87 -36.44 6.78
CA ILE A 624 7.31 -36.58 6.47
C ILE A 624 7.77 -35.42 5.60
N TRP A 625 7.03 -35.11 4.52
CA TRP A 625 7.35 -34.00 3.65
C TRP A 625 7.34 -32.65 4.37
N ALA A 626 6.37 -32.42 5.26
CA ALA A 626 6.33 -31.19 6.05
C ALA A 626 7.56 -31.03 6.96
N ILE A 627 8.11 -32.13 7.51
CA ILE A 627 9.34 -32.10 8.30
C ILE A 627 10.54 -31.76 7.42
N ILE A 628 10.71 -32.45 6.28
CA ILE A 628 11.81 -32.20 5.33
C ILE A 628 11.79 -30.73 4.91
N LEU A 629 10.61 -30.24 4.53
CA LEU A 629 10.41 -28.86 4.12
C LEU A 629 10.69 -27.86 5.26
N GLY A 630 10.29 -28.18 6.49
CA GLY A 630 10.58 -27.34 7.65
C GLY A 630 12.06 -27.25 7.97
N ILE A 631 12.81 -28.35 7.83
CA ILE A 631 14.28 -28.37 7.97
C ILE A 631 14.93 -27.54 6.86
N PHE A 632 14.48 -27.71 5.62
CA PHE A 632 14.95 -26.92 4.49
C PHE A 632 14.74 -25.42 4.71
N ASN A 633 13.53 -25.00 5.10
CA ASN A 633 13.23 -23.60 5.38
C ASN A 633 14.09 -23.04 6.52
N LEU A 634 14.34 -23.83 7.57
CA LEU A 634 15.20 -23.42 8.67
C LEU A 634 16.65 -23.24 8.23
N TYR A 635 17.18 -24.20 7.47
CA TYR A 635 18.50 -24.08 6.85
C TYR A 635 18.57 -22.82 5.98
N HIS A 636 17.54 -22.55 5.18
CA HIS A 636 17.53 -21.41 4.28
C HIS A 636 17.51 -20.07 5.02
N VAL A 637 16.74 -19.94 6.11
CA VAL A 637 16.81 -18.76 6.99
C VAL A 637 18.23 -18.56 7.52
N ILE A 638 18.88 -19.62 8.01
CA ILE A 638 20.23 -19.54 8.56
C ILE A 638 21.22 -19.07 7.49
N THR A 639 21.15 -19.65 6.29
CA THR A 639 21.99 -19.28 5.15
C THR A 639 21.74 -17.81 4.76
N ALA A 640 20.49 -17.38 4.60
CA ALA A 640 20.17 -16.00 4.25
C ALA A 640 20.65 -15.00 5.32
N VAL A 641 20.52 -15.32 6.60
CA VAL A 641 21.02 -14.45 7.69
C VAL A 641 22.56 -14.34 7.69
N ILE A 642 23.27 -15.42 7.34
CA ILE A 642 24.74 -15.44 7.34
C ILE A 642 25.30 -14.74 6.09
N TYR A 643 24.78 -15.07 4.91
CA TYR A 643 25.36 -14.65 3.63
C TYR A 643 24.68 -13.41 3.05
N GLU A 644 23.43 -13.15 3.41
CA GLU A 644 22.64 -12.02 2.90
C GLU A 644 21.96 -11.20 4.03
N PRO A 645 22.70 -10.79 5.09
CA PRO A 645 22.12 -10.13 6.26
C PRO A 645 21.43 -8.79 5.95
N SER A 646 21.80 -8.14 4.84
CA SER A 646 21.16 -6.91 4.35
C SER A 646 19.81 -7.16 3.68
N ASN A 647 19.52 -8.41 3.30
CA ASN A 647 18.32 -8.81 2.58
C ASN A 647 17.17 -9.13 3.55
N ILE A 648 16.76 -8.10 4.30
CA ILE A 648 15.79 -8.20 5.40
C ILE A 648 14.44 -8.77 4.90
N SER A 649 14.04 -8.41 3.69
CA SER A 649 12.79 -8.84 3.04
C SER A 649 12.75 -10.35 2.85
N GLU A 650 13.82 -10.91 2.29
CA GLU A 650 13.95 -12.35 2.07
C GLU A 650 13.97 -13.11 3.41
N ILE A 651 14.80 -12.65 4.35
CA ILE A 651 14.89 -13.23 5.69
C ILE A 651 13.52 -13.26 6.35
N PHE A 652 12.73 -12.18 6.23
CA PHE A 652 11.39 -12.10 6.80
C PHE A 652 10.44 -13.14 6.18
N ILE A 653 10.42 -13.32 4.86
CA ILE A 653 9.60 -14.36 4.21
C ILE A 653 10.02 -15.75 4.70
N LEU A 654 11.32 -16.03 4.71
CA LEU A 654 11.85 -17.33 5.09
C LEU A 654 11.50 -17.65 6.56
N ILE A 655 11.53 -16.66 7.45
CA ILE A 655 11.06 -16.80 8.83
C ILE A 655 9.56 -17.13 8.87
N LEU A 656 8.72 -16.44 8.09
CA LEU A 656 7.29 -16.74 8.00
C LEU A 656 7.04 -18.18 7.50
N LEU A 657 7.83 -18.63 6.52
CA LEU A 657 7.79 -20.00 6.01
C LEU A 657 8.18 -21.02 7.09
N VAL A 658 9.23 -20.76 7.87
CA VAL A 658 9.61 -21.60 9.02
C VAL A 658 8.48 -21.69 10.05
N VAL A 659 7.87 -20.57 10.42
CA VAL A 659 6.74 -20.55 11.36
C VAL A 659 5.57 -21.35 10.80
N ALA A 660 5.23 -21.18 9.52
CA ALA A 660 4.18 -21.94 8.86
C ALA A 660 4.49 -23.44 8.84
N SER A 661 5.73 -23.83 8.53
CA SER A 661 6.19 -25.21 8.56
C SER A 661 6.06 -25.84 9.95
N ILE A 662 6.45 -25.13 11.02
CA ILE A 662 6.30 -25.62 12.40
C ILE A 662 4.82 -25.87 12.74
N LEU A 663 3.94 -24.91 12.38
CA LEU A 663 2.50 -25.05 12.60
C LEU A 663 1.90 -26.21 11.79
N LEU A 664 2.38 -26.41 10.57
CA LEU A 664 1.98 -27.49 9.68
C LEU A 664 2.39 -28.86 10.23
N ILE A 665 3.67 -29.02 10.61
CA ILE A 665 4.20 -30.24 11.23
C ILE A 665 3.39 -30.58 12.48
N LYS A 666 3.10 -29.59 13.33
CA LYS A 666 2.29 -29.80 14.53
C LYS A 666 0.88 -30.29 14.19
N ALA A 667 0.21 -29.64 13.23
CA ALA A 667 -1.13 -30.03 12.81
C ALA A 667 -1.16 -31.42 12.17
N LEU A 668 -0.19 -31.75 11.31
CA LEU A 668 -0.08 -33.08 10.69
C LEU A 668 0.26 -34.17 11.73
N ASN A 669 1.08 -33.88 12.74
CA ASN A 669 1.35 -34.81 13.83
C ASN A 669 0.09 -35.12 14.65
N GLU A 670 -0.70 -34.10 14.95
CA GLU A 670 -2.01 -34.27 15.60
C GLU A 670 -2.92 -35.15 14.71
N TRP A 671 -3.00 -34.87 13.40
CA TRP A 671 -3.87 -35.62 12.48
C TRP A 671 -3.44 -37.08 12.35
N ARG A 672 -2.13 -37.31 12.31
CA ARG A 672 -1.52 -38.65 12.31
C ARG A 672 -1.92 -39.45 13.55
N LYS A 673 -1.84 -38.84 14.75
CA LYS A 673 -2.20 -39.49 16.02
C LYS A 673 -3.70 -39.81 16.13
N ASP A 674 -4.55 -38.94 15.59
CA ASP A 674 -5.99 -39.20 15.53
C ASP A 674 -6.33 -40.34 14.55
N SER A 675 -5.59 -40.42 13.44
CA SER A 675 -5.78 -41.48 12.43
C SER A 675 -5.29 -42.87 12.88
N THR A 676 -4.43 -42.94 13.91
CA THR A 676 -3.99 -44.21 14.52
C THR A 676 -4.94 -44.72 15.61
N ASN A 677 -5.79 -43.86 16.17
CA ASN A 677 -6.71 -44.19 17.27
C ASN A 677 -8.18 -44.36 16.83
N GLY A 678 -8.47 -44.24 15.53
CA GLY A 678 -9.81 -44.32 14.95
C GLY A 678 -10.06 -45.62 14.20
N ASP A 679 -11.09 -46.32 14.65
CA ASP A 679 -11.68 -47.56 14.10
C ASP A 679 -11.99 -47.45 12.58
N GLU A 680 -11.68 -48.52 11.83
CA GLU A 680 -11.79 -48.59 10.36
C GLU A 680 -13.24 -48.79 9.86
N SER A 681 -14.20 -48.06 10.44
CA SER A 681 -15.63 -48.21 10.14
C SER A 681 -16.29 -46.91 9.70
N ILE A 682 -15.92 -46.38 8.53
CA ILE A 682 -16.82 -45.52 7.74
C ILE A 682 -16.71 -45.95 6.27
N PRO A 683 -17.77 -46.54 5.66
CA PRO A 683 -17.80 -46.80 4.23
C PRO A 683 -18.01 -45.49 3.44
N SER A 684 -17.37 -45.49 2.25
CA SER A 684 -17.38 -44.53 1.12
C SER A 684 -18.24 -43.28 1.21
#